data_AF-A0A6P7TDW8-F1
#
_entry.id   AF-A0A6P7TDW8-F1
#
_cell.length_a   1.000
_cell.length_b   1.000
_cell.length_c   1.000
_cell.angle_alpha   90.00
_cell.angle_beta   90.00
_cell.angle_gamma   90.00
#
_symmetry.space_group_name_H-M   'P 1'
#
loop_
_entity.id
_entity.type
_entity.pdbx_description
1 polymer ?
#
loop_
_entity_poly.entity_id
_entity_poly.type
_entity_poly.pdbx_seq_one_letter_code
_entity_poly.pdbx_strand_id
1 'polypeptide(L)'
;MESKEMDKFLSEIDWQEGRIPILNDENRKLQDEVFQIKQEVKSKKKEFDELQERMYSMSQHKKNVEQELQNTQDLILAVIKENETENHLIKVTVAQKERLNQEIARMDKEKKAIREKINMDENLRFKLGEEIDKFRTILNINKTKLEEWLTLTAEKDEDFMTFQKYKRLDESKVNELNLQINYLLEEVKNQKNALDVEATETQSVQIALDKTAEEFRRSHLERHELIERWERTLNLMKKRDDDMESLNNQIHLLKLRILQKEHEIAEKKRFYDNEVENNKELDVKIQMTNKTASKFRQDYQEKEEQRIQFASELDALKKTVDRTATDLEASRSQVAELKKETNDSTKRNELLTEKYEEMKEKLDIVTKSSMSAKEAADQLEILLLKEEKDKEKLEADLRELRSLKYRKEQELKANQDDLKVLEMKANNSRVAIRNMENKIYRLDQDALKQEALLYTQDLAIDSLNKRIASMEGEVDLDDLNQKKADIKSLTEALEEKKSTHKMLEGQLNRLKDDTFKIESDISKHSGEMEDLIKKIADITLFNESSDKLLKKNIRENQELLVKENMEKAEVKRLQKLLYDEAFKVLTQEERKLQIETVKKERKHEIKIHNDMLLSQIKVVETERQTINMELHERQAKLKKLGARHEILTSAMAPSDGEEEKSQAYYVIKAAQEKEELQVIGDELDAKIHKAEKENRALDNTIKLLNSSNESYRKSFNRVEENSQEMEEKKTLDEKLHVVQDELRLKKRRCKELNEDLETMESTLNHKKRESATLKEFVNCKKAELSALEKDLSDIKVKKDRVSRQNIRCSREIRSQQGVTHETEEELDFELRELKEVVQNNLSEIIKIAQHYDESISESLELYLKQANLPIPSPTGVLWRSSSSSSSTSSSRTYSASSSSRSSVSQREAKQLALVTVGAEIDESSSEDPSPEKLSAVAMSSSSRSSCSDSSEARSKRVASVRTQSTSSSDLVIIGSGHSVISEH
;
A
#
# COMPACT_ATOMS: atom_id res chain seq x y z
N MET A 1 56.08 -118.82 -164.47
CA MET A 1 55.44 -120.07 -164.97
C MET A 1 55.63 -121.13 -163.88
N GLU A 2 55.21 -122.39 -164.07
CA GLU A 2 54.97 -123.35 -162.98
C GLU A 2 53.77 -122.94 -162.11
N SER A 3 52.64 -122.72 -162.77
CA SER A 3 51.29 -122.60 -162.21
C SER A 3 50.33 -123.28 -163.20
N LYS A 4 49.20 -123.82 -162.70
CA LYS A 4 48.08 -124.43 -163.48
C LYS A 4 48.14 -125.90 -163.89
N GLU A 5 49.13 -126.71 -163.49
CA GLU A 5 49.13 -128.16 -163.82
C GLU A 5 48.86 -129.10 -162.63
N MET A 6 49.23 -128.78 -161.39
CA MET A 6 48.89 -129.60 -160.21
C MET A 6 47.63 -129.15 -159.45
N ASP A 7 47.11 -127.95 -159.70
CA ASP A 7 45.77 -127.54 -159.22
C ASP A 7 44.64 -128.42 -159.81
N LYS A 8 44.90 -129.09 -160.94
CA LYS A 8 44.03 -130.16 -161.47
C LYS A 8 44.12 -131.46 -160.68
N PHE A 9 45.31 -131.83 -160.21
CA PHE A 9 45.56 -133.05 -159.44
C PHE A 9 44.95 -132.96 -158.03
N LEU A 10 44.90 -131.75 -157.47
CA LEU A 10 44.19 -131.41 -156.22
C LEU A 10 42.64 -131.46 -156.33
N SER A 11 42.09 -131.85 -157.49
CA SER A 11 40.65 -131.98 -157.72
C SER A 11 40.16 -133.38 -158.13
N GLU A 12 41.07 -134.33 -158.38
CA GLU A 12 40.75 -135.74 -158.66
C GLU A 12 41.11 -136.69 -157.50
N ILE A 13 41.57 -136.15 -156.37
CA ILE A 13 41.82 -136.87 -155.12
C ILE A 13 41.02 -136.17 -154.01
N ASP A 14 40.11 -136.89 -153.36
CA ASP A 14 39.29 -136.38 -152.24
C ASP A 14 40.15 -136.08 -150.99
N TRP A 15 40.78 -134.89 -150.99
CA TRP A 15 41.69 -134.43 -149.95
C TRP A 15 41.01 -133.38 -149.08
N GLN A 16 40.23 -133.83 -148.08
CA GLN A 16 39.83 -132.99 -146.95
C GLN A 16 40.67 -133.28 -145.71
N GLU A 17 41.10 -132.20 -145.07
CA GLU A 17 42.23 -132.15 -144.14
C GLU A 17 41.96 -132.97 -142.86
N GLY A 18 42.94 -133.78 -142.45
CA GLY A 18 42.91 -134.50 -141.16
C GLY A 18 43.03 -136.03 -141.22
N ARG A 19 43.13 -136.63 -142.42
CA ARG A 19 43.52 -138.05 -142.58
C ARG A 19 44.74 -138.19 -143.50
N ILE A 20 45.81 -138.73 -142.93
CA ILE A 20 47.08 -139.06 -143.61
C ILE A 20 47.21 -140.59 -143.63
N PRO A 21 47.81 -141.22 -144.67
CA PRO A 21 47.85 -142.68 -144.82
C PRO A 21 48.40 -143.48 -143.62
N ILE A 22 47.91 -144.71 -143.52
CA ILE A 22 47.99 -145.60 -142.34
C ILE A 22 49.35 -146.29 -142.23
N LEU A 23 49.81 -146.52 -140.99
CA LEU A 23 50.73 -147.62 -140.70
C LEU A 23 50.60 -148.26 -139.29
N ASN A 24 49.57 -147.91 -138.50
CA ASN A 24 49.25 -148.65 -137.26
C ASN A 24 47.76 -148.49 -136.88
N ASP A 25 47.08 -149.57 -136.51
CA ASP A 25 45.62 -149.60 -136.23
C ASP A 25 45.21 -148.92 -134.91
N GLU A 26 46.16 -148.77 -133.97
CA GLU A 26 45.93 -148.15 -132.66
C GLU A 26 45.50 -146.68 -132.78
N ASN A 27 46.13 -145.93 -133.69
CA ASN A 27 45.86 -144.51 -133.91
C ASN A 27 44.44 -144.25 -134.45
N ARG A 28 43.81 -145.24 -135.09
CA ARG A 28 42.42 -145.12 -135.57
C ARG A 28 41.43 -145.09 -134.41
N LYS A 29 41.65 -145.89 -133.36
CA LYS A 29 40.77 -145.94 -132.17
C LYS A 29 40.84 -144.64 -131.37
N LEU A 30 42.06 -144.14 -131.15
CA LEU A 30 42.30 -142.87 -130.45
C LEU A 30 41.63 -141.67 -131.15
N GLN A 31 41.51 -141.69 -132.49
CA GLN A 31 40.83 -140.61 -133.22
C GLN A 31 39.31 -140.60 -132.96
N ASP A 32 38.68 -141.76 -132.85
CA ASP A 32 37.25 -141.90 -132.56
C ASP A 32 36.92 -141.55 -131.09
N GLU A 33 37.80 -141.93 -130.14
CA GLU A 33 37.70 -141.53 -128.72
C GLU A 33 37.80 -140.00 -128.55
N VAL A 34 38.75 -139.35 -129.23
CA VAL A 34 38.92 -137.88 -129.21
C VAL A 34 37.69 -137.15 -129.80
N PHE A 35 36.93 -137.79 -130.69
CA PHE A 35 35.67 -137.21 -131.19
C PHE A 35 34.56 -137.26 -130.12
N GLN A 36 34.42 -138.37 -129.39
CA GLN A 36 33.43 -138.51 -128.32
C GLN A 36 33.68 -137.52 -127.18
N ILE A 37 34.93 -137.40 -126.72
CA ILE A 37 35.33 -136.42 -125.67
C ILE A 37 34.99 -134.98 -126.11
N LYS A 38 35.19 -134.62 -127.38
CA LYS A 38 34.82 -133.30 -127.92
C LYS A 38 33.31 -133.05 -127.94
N GLN A 39 32.48 -134.09 -127.91
CA GLN A 39 31.02 -133.97 -127.83
C GLN A 39 30.55 -133.82 -126.37
N GLU A 40 31.17 -134.53 -125.42
CA GLU A 40 30.90 -134.37 -123.97
C GLU A 40 31.33 -133.01 -123.43
N VAL A 41 32.48 -132.48 -123.88
CA VAL A 41 32.92 -131.11 -123.54
C VAL A 41 31.88 -130.06 -123.98
N LYS A 42 31.14 -130.29 -125.07
CA LYS A 42 30.09 -129.38 -125.55
C LYS A 42 28.80 -129.45 -124.72
N SER A 43 28.42 -130.61 -124.15
CA SER A 43 27.28 -130.69 -123.23
C SER A 43 27.63 -130.10 -121.87
N LYS A 44 28.78 -130.46 -121.31
CA LYS A 44 29.24 -129.92 -120.02
C LYS A 44 29.47 -128.42 -120.03
N LYS A 45 29.84 -127.82 -121.17
CA LYS A 45 29.91 -126.37 -121.28
C LYS A 45 28.53 -125.69 -121.16
N LYS A 46 27.46 -126.25 -121.74
CA LYS A 46 26.11 -125.69 -121.58
C LYS A 46 25.65 -125.72 -120.11
N GLU A 47 25.87 -126.84 -119.42
CA GLU A 47 25.57 -126.96 -117.99
C GLU A 47 26.33 -125.90 -117.16
N PHE A 48 27.58 -125.61 -117.53
CA PHE A 48 28.38 -124.56 -116.89
C PHE A 48 27.84 -123.15 -117.19
N ASP A 49 27.50 -122.86 -118.44
CA ASP A 49 26.96 -121.55 -118.86
C ASP A 49 25.61 -121.27 -118.14
N GLU A 50 24.71 -122.27 -118.04
CA GLU A 50 23.45 -122.19 -117.28
C GLU A 50 23.67 -121.97 -115.76
N LEU A 51 24.66 -122.65 -115.16
CA LEU A 51 25.05 -122.42 -113.77
C LEU A 51 25.65 -121.03 -113.55
N GLN A 52 26.38 -120.50 -114.53
CA GLN A 52 26.96 -119.15 -114.48
C GLN A 52 25.87 -118.07 -114.54
N GLU A 53 24.86 -118.20 -115.41
CA GLU A 53 23.69 -117.30 -115.42
C GLU A 53 22.89 -117.36 -114.12
N ARG A 54 22.73 -118.56 -113.54
CA ARG A 54 22.10 -118.73 -112.22
C ARG A 54 22.92 -118.08 -111.10
N MET A 55 24.24 -118.23 -111.10
CA MET A 55 25.14 -117.55 -110.16
C MET A 55 25.08 -116.03 -110.29
N TYR A 56 25.03 -115.52 -111.52
CA TYR A 56 24.88 -114.08 -111.78
C TYR A 56 23.56 -113.54 -111.21
N SER A 57 22.45 -114.24 -111.48
CA SER A 57 21.11 -113.91 -110.95
C SER A 57 21.06 -113.94 -109.43
N MET A 58 21.66 -114.95 -108.79
CA MET A 58 21.79 -115.03 -107.33
C MET A 58 22.68 -113.93 -106.75
N SER A 59 23.73 -113.51 -107.47
CA SER A 59 24.61 -112.40 -107.07
C SER A 59 23.89 -111.05 -107.15
N GLN A 60 23.05 -110.83 -108.17
CA GLN A 60 22.17 -109.65 -108.23
C GLN A 60 21.15 -109.66 -107.09
N HIS A 61 20.46 -110.78 -106.85
CA HIS A 61 19.53 -110.89 -105.72
C HIS A 61 20.23 -110.64 -104.37
N LYS A 62 21.45 -111.16 -104.18
CA LYS A 62 22.25 -110.89 -102.98
C LYS A 62 22.51 -109.39 -102.81
N LYS A 63 22.97 -108.70 -103.86
CA LYS A 63 23.20 -107.24 -103.82
C LYS A 63 21.94 -106.47 -103.45
N ASN A 64 20.78 -106.86 -103.99
CA ASN A 64 19.51 -106.23 -103.65
C ASN A 64 19.16 -106.45 -102.16
N VAL A 65 19.39 -107.65 -101.61
CA VAL A 65 19.18 -107.93 -100.18
C VAL A 65 20.18 -107.17 -99.30
N GLU A 66 21.44 -107.04 -99.71
CA GLU A 66 22.44 -106.22 -99.02
C GLU A 66 22.05 -104.73 -99.04
N GLN A 67 21.46 -104.25 -100.14
CA GLN A 67 20.93 -102.88 -100.24
C GLN A 67 19.69 -102.67 -99.35
N GLU A 68 18.72 -103.59 -99.32
CA GLU A 68 17.56 -103.44 -98.43
C GLU A 68 17.92 -103.60 -96.94
N LEU A 69 18.94 -104.41 -96.62
CA LEU A 69 19.51 -104.46 -95.27
C LEU A 69 20.13 -103.12 -94.88
N GLN A 70 20.87 -102.46 -95.78
CA GLN A 70 21.41 -101.13 -95.54
C GLN A 70 20.28 -100.08 -95.40
N ASN A 71 19.30 -100.08 -96.30
CA ASN A 71 18.13 -99.18 -96.25
C ASN A 71 17.39 -99.29 -94.90
N THR A 72 17.15 -100.53 -94.44
CA THR A 72 16.44 -100.78 -93.16
C THR A 72 17.31 -100.45 -91.94
N GLN A 73 18.62 -100.68 -92.00
CA GLN A 73 19.55 -100.27 -90.94
C GLN A 73 19.63 -98.74 -90.82
N ASP A 74 19.69 -98.01 -91.94
CA ASP A 74 19.69 -96.53 -91.95
C ASP A 74 18.35 -95.96 -91.46
N LEU A 75 17.22 -96.60 -91.79
CA LEU A 75 15.91 -96.24 -91.25
C LEU A 75 15.83 -96.44 -89.73
N ILE A 76 16.35 -97.56 -89.21
CA ILE A 76 16.43 -97.80 -87.75
C ILE A 76 17.32 -96.75 -87.07
N LEU A 77 18.45 -96.38 -87.69
CA LEU A 77 19.34 -95.31 -87.19
C LEU A 77 18.70 -93.92 -87.25
N ALA A 78 17.75 -93.67 -88.16
CA ALA A 78 16.94 -92.46 -88.17
C ALA A 78 15.95 -92.44 -86.98
N VAL A 79 15.17 -93.51 -86.81
CA VAL A 79 14.18 -93.65 -85.72
C VAL A 79 14.83 -93.57 -84.34
N ILE A 80 16.05 -94.11 -84.16
CA ILE A 80 16.81 -93.97 -82.91
C ILE A 80 17.15 -92.49 -82.64
N LYS A 81 17.62 -91.74 -83.64
CA LYS A 81 17.94 -90.31 -83.50
C LYS A 81 16.69 -89.47 -83.24
N GLU A 82 15.57 -89.78 -83.89
CA GLU A 82 14.28 -89.13 -83.64
C GLU A 82 13.87 -89.33 -82.17
N ASN A 83 13.91 -90.56 -81.67
CA ASN A 83 13.62 -90.90 -80.27
C ASN A 83 14.61 -90.23 -79.28
N GLU A 84 15.90 -90.10 -79.63
CA GLU A 84 16.86 -89.30 -78.85
C GLU A 84 16.49 -87.81 -78.80
N THR A 85 16.04 -87.22 -79.91
CA THR A 85 15.57 -85.82 -79.93
C THR A 85 14.25 -85.61 -79.18
N GLU A 86 13.30 -86.55 -79.25
CA GLU A 86 12.08 -86.52 -78.43
C GLU A 86 12.41 -86.62 -76.94
N ASN A 87 13.29 -87.53 -76.55
CA ASN A 87 13.77 -87.62 -75.17
C ASN A 87 14.49 -86.35 -74.70
N HIS A 88 15.21 -85.65 -75.59
CA HIS A 88 15.79 -84.35 -75.28
C HIS A 88 14.70 -83.28 -75.08
N LEU A 89 13.69 -83.20 -75.97
CA LEU A 89 12.55 -82.29 -75.85
C LEU A 89 11.74 -82.54 -74.57
N ILE A 90 11.53 -83.80 -74.18
CA ILE A 90 10.89 -84.19 -72.91
C ILE A 90 11.72 -83.71 -71.71
N LYS A 91 13.05 -83.92 -71.72
CA LYS A 91 13.93 -83.42 -70.65
C LYS A 91 13.92 -81.89 -70.54
N VAL A 92 13.93 -81.18 -71.68
CA VAL A 92 13.84 -79.70 -71.72
C VAL A 92 12.50 -79.21 -71.19
N THR A 93 11.37 -79.81 -71.60
CA THR A 93 10.04 -79.41 -71.13
C THR A 93 9.80 -79.74 -69.64
N VAL A 94 10.34 -80.85 -69.13
CA VAL A 94 10.36 -81.15 -67.69
C VAL A 94 11.18 -80.11 -66.93
N ALA A 95 12.40 -79.80 -67.37
CA ALA A 95 13.23 -78.77 -66.73
C ALA A 95 12.60 -77.37 -66.76
N GLN A 96 11.91 -77.01 -67.86
CA GLN A 96 11.11 -75.78 -67.94
C GLN A 96 9.92 -75.80 -66.96
N LYS A 97 9.19 -76.91 -66.85
CA LYS A 97 8.09 -77.10 -65.90
C LYS A 97 8.58 -76.99 -64.45
N GLU A 98 9.72 -77.57 -64.12
CA GLU A 98 10.33 -77.47 -62.79
C GLU A 98 10.78 -76.04 -62.48
N ARG A 99 11.42 -75.35 -63.43
CA ARG A 99 11.75 -73.92 -63.30
C ARG A 99 10.49 -73.07 -63.09
N LEU A 100 9.42 -73.31 -63.84
CA LEU A 100 8.14 -72.60 -63.67
C LEU A 100 7.50 -72.90 -62.32
N ASN A 101 7.56 -74.15 -61.82
CA ASN A 101 7.08 -74.51 -60.49
C ASN A 101 7.89 -73.82 -59.36
N GLN A 102 9.22 -73.74 -59.51
CA GLN A 102 10.08 -73.00 -58.57
C GLN A 102 9.74 -71.50 -58.58
N GLU A 103 9.48 -70.93 -59.75
CA GLU A 103 9.09 -69.53 -59.90
C GLU A 103 7.69 -69.25 -59.33
N ILE A 104 6.71 -70.13 -59.55
CA ILE A 104 5.38 -70.05 -58.91
C ILE A 104 5.54 -70.13 -57.38
N ALA A 105 6.36 -71.05 -56.86
CA ALA A 105 6.63 -71.17 -55.43
C ALA A 105 7.38 -69.96 -54.84
N ARG A 106 8.18 -69.25 -55.64
CA ARG A 106 8.78 -67.95 -55.29
C ARG A 106 7.72 -66.86 -55.22
N MET A 107 6.94 -66.70 -56.28
CA MET A 107 5.86 -65.71 -56.36
C MET A 107 4.79 -65.92 -55.27
N ASP A 108 4.49 -67.16 -54.87
CA ASP A 108 3.54 -67.44 -53.78
C ASP A 108 4.10 -67.18 -52.38
N LYS A 109 5.43 -67.28 -52.18
CA LYS A 109 6.09 -66.76 -50.97
C LYS A 109 6.03 -65.23 -50.92
N GLU A 110 6.29 -64.57 -52.05
CA GLU A 110 6.20 -63.11 -52.16
C GLU A 110 4.76 -62.63 -51.93
N LYS A 111 3.74 -63.27 -52.51
CA LYS A 111 2.30 -63.02 -52.22
C LYS A 111 1.90 -63.30 -50.77
N LYS A 112 2.61 -64.17 -50.03
CA LYS A 112 2.37 -64.38 -48.59
C LYS A 112 2.98 -63.25 -47.78
N ALA A 113 4.25 -62.92 -48.01
CA ALA A 113 4.92 -61.79 -47.36
C ALA A 113 4.22 -60.45 -47.64
N ILE A 114 3.66 -60.24 -48.83
CA ILE A 114 2.85 -59.06 -49.16
C ILE A 114 1.53 -59.05 -48.38
N ARG A 115 0.83 -60.20 -48.25
CA ARG A 115 -0.39 -60.29 -47.41
C ARG A 115 -0.09 -60.12 -45.93
N GLU A 116 1.03 -60.65 -45.44
CA GLU A 116 1.48 -60.43 -44.06
C GLU A 116 1.78 -58.94 -43.80
N LYS A 117 2.43 -58.23 -44.74
CA LYS A 117 2.60 -56.77 -44.68
C LYS A 117 1.27 -56.03 -44.70
N ILE A 118 0.36 -56.35 -45.63
CA ILE A 118 -0.98 -55.74 -45.69
C ILE A 118 -1.70 -55.92 -44.35
N ASN A 119 -1.69 -57.12 -43.77
CA ASN A 119 -2.28 -57.39 -42.47
C ASN A 119 -1.60 -56.56 -41.35
N MET A 120 -0.29 -56.36 -41.38
CA MET A 120 0.42 -55.48 -40.44
C MET A 120 -0.01 -54.01 -40.61
N ASP A 121 -0.07 -53.52 -41.86
CA ASP A 121 -0.48 -52.17 -42.21
C ASP A 121 -1.97 -51.91 -41.93
N GLU A 122 -2.82 -52.93 -41.97
CA GLU A 122 -4.23 -52.88 -41.54
C GLU A 122 -4.34 -52.82 -40.01
N ASN A 123 -3.58 -53.64 -39.28
CA ASN A 123 -3.52 -53.57 -37.82
C ASN A 123 -2.92 -52.24 -37.33
N LEU A 124 -1.96 -51.65 -38.04
CA LEU A 124 -1.44 -50.31 -37.76
C LEU A 124 -2.47 -49.22 -38.07
N ARG A 125 -3.14 -49.28 -39.23
CA ARG A 125 -4.24 -48.36 -39.56
C ARG A 125 -5.40 -48.44 -38.56
N PHE A 126 -5.74 -49.63 -38.06
CA PHE A 126 -6.75 -49.80 -37.02
C PHE A 126 -6.35 -49.12 -35.70
N LYS A 127 -5.12 -49.35 -35.21
CA LYS A 127 -4.60 -48.70 -34.00
C LYS A 127 -4.53 -47.19 -34.13
N LEU A 128 -4.03 -46.68 -35.25
CA LEU A 128 -3.99 -45.25 -35.55
C LEU A 128 -5.40 -44.65 -35.66
N GLY A 129 -6.38 -45.41 -36.17
CA GLY A 129 -7.80 -45.05 -36.13
C GLY A 129 -8.34 -44.93 -34.70
N GLU A 130 -8.06 -45.92 -33.85
CA GLU A 130 -8.43 -45.92 -32.43
C GLU A 130 -7.79 -44.74 -31.66
N GLU A 131 -6.55 -44.38 -31.98
CA GLU A 131 -5.87 -43.19 -31.45
C GLU A 131 -6.49 -41.89 -31.98
N ILE A 132 -6.83 -41.82 -33.27
CA ILE A 132 -7.55 -40.67 -33.86
C ILE A 132 -8.93 -40.48 -33.21
N ASP A 133 -9.67 -41.55 -32.91
CA ASP A 133 -10.98 -41.45 -32.23
C ASP A 133 -10.86 -41.11 -30.74
N LYS A 134 -9.78 -41.52 -30.06
CA LYS A 134 -9.41 -40.98 -28.74
C LYS A 134 -9.10 -39.48 -28.83
N PHE A 135 -8.33 -39.02 -29.83
CA PHE A 135 -8.06 -37.59 -30.02
C PHE A 135 -9.32 -36.80 -30.38
N ARG A 136 -10.24 -37.35 -31.19
CA ARG A 136 -11.54 -36.73 -31.51
C ARG A 136 -12.43 -36.58 -30.28
N THR A 137 -12.53 -37.61 -29.44
CA THR A 137 -13.33 -37.56 -28.21
C THR A 137 -12.72 -36.59 -27.18
N ILE A 138 -11.39 -36.59 -27.01
CA ILE A 138 -10.67 -35.59 -26.19
C ILE A 138 -10.88 -34.17 -26.74
N LEU A 139 -10.77 -33.97 -28.05
CA LEU A 139 -10.98 -32.66 -28.68
C LEU A 139 -12.42 -32.18 -28.49
N ASN A 140 -13.42 -33.06 -28.62
CA ASN A 140 -14.82 -32.71 -28.37
C ASN A 140 -15.07 -32.34 -26.91
N ILE A 141 -14.50 -33.08 -25.95
CA ILE A 141 -14.57 -32.75 -24.51
C ILE A 141 -13.86 -31.42 -24.20
N ASN A 142 -12.73 -31.15 -24.84
CA ASN A 142 -12.02 -29.87 -24.69
C ASN A 142 -12.80 -28.72 -25.35
N LYS A 143 -13.53 -28.99 -26.43
CA LYS A 143 -14.42 -28.02 -27.08
C LYS A 143 -15.62 -27.68 -26.20
N THR A 144 -16.35 -28.67 -25.68
CA THR A 144 -17.50 -28.38 -24.79
C THR A 144 -17.05 -27.65 -23.53
N LYS A 145 -15.91 -28.04 -22.94
CA LYS A 145 -15.30 -27.27 -21.84
C LYS A 145 -14.94 -25.84 -22.23
N LEU A 146 -14.38 -25.62 -23.43
CA LEU A 146 -14.09 -24.26 -23.89
C LEU A 146 -15.38 -23.44 -24.08
N GLU A 147 -16.45 -24.06 -24.58
CA GLU A 147 -17.77 -23.46 -24.69
C GLU A 147 -18.34 -23.12 -23.29
N GLU A 148 -18.23 -24.02 -22.31
CA GLU A 148 -18.58 -23.79 -20.89
C GLU A 148 -17.76 -22.64 -20.26
N TRP A 149 -16.44 -22.60 -20.49
CA TRP A 149 -15.57 -21.51 -20.01
C TRP A 149 -15.91 -20.17 -20.66
N LEU A 150 -16.27 -20.15 -21.94
CA LEU A 150 -16.70 -18.94 -22.65
C LEU A 150 -18.05 -18.43 -22.13
N THR A 151 -19.03 -19.31 -21.87
CA THR A 151 -20.30 -18.90 -21.25
C THR A 151 -20.09 -18.39 -19.82
N LEU A 152 -19.29 -19.08 -19.00
CA LEU A 152 -18.95 -18.61 -17.65
C LEU A 152 -18.19 -17.28 -17.64
N THR A 153 -17.36 -17.03 -18.66
CA THR A 153 -16.68 -15.73 -18.81
C THR A 153 -17.66 -14.64 -19.21
N ALA A 154 -18.56 -14.90 -20.17
CA ALA A 154 -19.61 -13.95 -20.56
C ALA A 154 -20.56 -13.61 -19.38
N GLU A 155 -20.97 -14.61 -18.59
CA GLU A 155 -21.74 -14.40 -17.35
C GLU A 155 -20.98 -13.55 -16.33
N LYS A 156 -19.64 -13.69 -16.23
CA LYS A 156 -18.82 -12.86 -15.33
C LYS A 156 -18.59 -11.45 -15.85
N ASP A 157 -18.54 -11.26 -17.16
CA ASP A 157 -18.51 -9.93 -17.79
C ASP A 157 -19.87 -9.23 -17.65
N GLU A 158 -20.99 -9.95 -17.77
CA GLU A 158 -22.33 -9.43 -17.46
C GLU A 158 -22.46 -9.06 -15.98
N ASP A 159 -22.07 -9.94 -15.05
CA ASP A 159 -21.98 -9.61 -13.61
C ASP A 159 -21.17 -8.32 -13.40
N PHE A 160 -19.96 -8.24 -13.97
CA PHE A 160 -19.09 -7.07 -13.85
C PHE A 160 -19.73 -5.79 -14.40
N MET A 161 -20.46 -5.88 -15.51
CA MET A 161 -21.21 -4.76 -16.07
C MET A 161 -22.40 -4.35 -15.18
N THR A 162 -23.07 -5.28 -14.48
CA THR A 162 -24.07 -4.92 -13.47
C THR A 162 -23.41 -4.26 -12.25
N PHE A 163 -22.28 -4.77 -11.74
CA PHE A 163 -21.53 -4.14 -10.65
C PHE A 163 -21.05 -2.73 -11.03
N GLN A 164 -20.57 -2.53 -12.26
CA GLN A 164 -20.18 -1.20 -12.76
C GLN A 164 -21.39 -0.26 -12.88
N LYS A 165 -22.58 -0.77 -13.24
CA LYS A 165 -23.83 0.00 -13.27
C LYS A 165 -24.28 0.39 -11.86
N TYR A 166 -24.27 -0.52 -10.90
CA TYR A 166 -24.58 -0.22 -9.50
C TYR A 166 -23.59 0.78 -8.92
N LYS A 167 -22.29 0.58 -9.11
CA LYS A 167 -21.25 1.54 -8.70
C LYS A 167 -21.50 2.96 -9.24
N ARG A 168 -21.88 3.12 -10.52
CA ARG A 168 -22.23 4.44 -11.07
C ARG A 168 -23.48 5.06 -10.44
N LEU A 169 -24.47 4.24 -10.08
CA LEU A 169 -25.67 4.71 -9.37
C LEU A 169 -25.33 5.14 -7.93
N ASP A 170 -24.48 4.37 -7.24
CA ASP A 170 -23.99 4.70 -5.90
C ASP A 170 -23.12 5.96 -5.92
N GLU A 171 -22.20 6.10 -6.88
CA GLU A 171 -21.41 7.32 -7.11
C GLU A 171 -22.32 8.54 -7.38
N SER A 172 -23.37 8.36 -8.20
CA SER A 172 -24.37 9.42 -8.44
C SER A 172 -25.15 9.77 -7.17
N LYS A 173 -25.52 8.79 -6.34
CA LYS A 173 -26.26 9.03 -5.09
C LYS A 173 -25.38 9.67 -4.02
N VAL A 174 -24.11 9.27 -3.93
CA VAL A 174 -23.10 9.92 -3.07
C VAL A 174 -22.89 11.37 -3.49
N ASN A 175 -22.81 11.66 -4.79
CA ASN A 175 -22.70 13.05 -5.28
C ASN A 175 -23.97 13.88 -4.98
N GLU A 176 -25.16 13.31 -5.11
CA GLU A 176 -26.42 13.96 -4.73
C GLU A 176 -26.48 14.25 -3.21
N LEU A 177 -26.10 13.28 -2.38
CA LEU A 177 -26.04 13.44 -0.92
C LEU A 177 -24.97 14.45 -0.49
N ASN A 178 -23.81 14.47 -1.16
CA ASN A 178 -22.76 15.48 -0.92
C ASN A 178 -23.24 16.89 -1.31
N LEU A 179 -24.00 17.04 -2.40
CA LEU A 179 -24.64 18.31 -2.75
C LEU A 179 -25.68 18.75 -1.71
N GLN A 180 -26.50 17.82 -1.20
CA GLN A 180 -27.46 18.10 -0.12
C GLN A 180 -26.75 18.48 1.19
N ILE A 181 -25.67 17.79 1.55
CA ILE A 181 -24.83 18.13 2.71
C ILE A 181 -24.21 19.53 2.56
N ASN A 182 -23.64 19.85 1.40
CA ASN A 182 -23.05 21.16 1.15
C ASN A 182 -24.11 22.28 1.19
N TYR A 183 -25.30 22.05 0.61
CA TYR A 183 -26.43 22.98 0.69
C TYR A 183 -26.85 23.23 2.14
N LEU A 184 -27.04 22.16 2.94
CA LEU A 184 -27.43 22.27 4.34
C LEU A 184 -26.33 22.92 5.21
N LEU A 185 -25.05 22.68 4.91
CA LEU A 185 -23.93 23.36 5.57
C LEU A 185 -23.89 24.86 5.26
N GLU A 186 -24.17 25.26 4.01
CA GLU A 186 -24.28 26.67 3.62
C GLU A 186 -25.53 27.32 4.25
N GLU A 187 -26.66 26.61 4.32
CA GLU A 187 -27.88 27.08 4.99
C GLU A 187 -27.66 27.26 6.50
N VAL A 188 -27.03 26.31 7.20
CA VAL A 188 -26.64 26.43 8.61
C VAL A 188 -25.64 27.57 8.83
N LYS A 189 -24.67 27.76 7.93
CA LYS A 189 -23.73 28.90 7.96
C LYS A 189 -24.46 30.23 7.78
N ASN A 190 -25.43 30.32 6.88
CA ASN A 190 -26.23 31.52 6.66
C ASN A 190 -27.16 31.82 7.85
N GLN A 191 -27.80 30.81 8.43
CA GLN A 191 -28.58 30.94 9.67
C GLN A 191 -27.70 31.37 10.84
N LYS A 192 -26.48 30.83 10.96
CA LYS A 192 -25.52 31.30 11.97
C LYS A 192 -25.12 32.76 11.75
N ASN A 193 -24.77 33.14 10.51
CA ASN A 193 -24.42 34.54 10.21
C ASN A 193 -25.58 35.50 10.54
N ALA A 194 -26.82 35.10 10.27
CA ALA A 194 -28.01 35.88 10.64
C ALA A 194 -28.18 35.98 12.17
N LEU A 195 -27.97 34.87 12.91
CA LEU A 195 -28.00 34.86 14.37
C LEU A 195 -26.89 35.73 14.99
N ASP A 196 -25.67 35.68 14.43
CA ASP A 196 -24.55 36.50 14.86
C ASP A 196 -24.84 38.00 14.60
N VAL A 197 -25.48 38.35 13.47
CA VAL A 197 -25.96 39.72 13.18
C VAL A 197 -27.03 40.16 14.19
N GLU A 198 -28.12 39.40 14.35
CA GLU A 198 -29.20 39.67 15.32
C GLU A 198 -28.65 39.80 16.76
N ALA A 199 -27.64 39.01 17.13
CA ALA A 199 -26.95 39.12 18.42
C ALA A 199 -26.18 40.45 18.55
N THR A 200 -25.47 40.89 17.50
CA THR A 200 -24.81 42.21 17.51
C THR A 200 -25.79 43.38 17.48
N GLU A 201 -26.90 43.26 16.75
CA GLU A 201 -27.94 44.30 16.70
C GLU A 201 -28.64 44.42 18.06
N THR A 202 -29.13 43.33 18.64
CA THR A 202 -29.74 43.33 19.98
C THR A 202 -28.77 43.81 21.07
N GLN A 203 -27.49 43.42 21.03
CA GLN A 203 -26.47 43.94 21.94
C GLN A 203 -26.26 45.46 21.75
N SER A 204 -26.26 45.97 20.51
CA SER A 204 -26.14 47.40 20.24
C SER A 204 -27.35 48.21 20.73
N VAL A 205 -28.56 47.65 20.58
CA VAL A 205 -29.81 48.23 21.10
C VAL A 205 -29.81 48.22 22.62
N GLN A 206 -29.31 47.17 23.26
CA GLN A 206 -29.20 47.12 24.72
C GLN A 206 -28.17 48.14 25.26
N ILE A 207 -27.02 48.29 24.60
CA ILE A 207 -26.04 49.36 24.94
C ILE A 207 -26.67 50.75 24.78
N ALA A 208 -27.50 50.96 23.75
CA ALA A 208 -28.24 52.21 23.57
C ALA A 208 -29.32 52.43 24.65
N LEU A 209 -30.01 51.37 25.09
CA LEU A 209 -30.98 51.42 26.20
C LEU A 209 -30.30 51.72 27.53
N ASP A 210 -29.20 51.04 27.86
CA ASP A 210 -28.44 51.30 29.08
C ASP A 210 -27.88 52.73 29.11
N LYS A 211 -27.34 53.22 27.97
CA LYS A 211 -26.87 54.60 27.85
C LYS A 211 -28.00 55.62 27.98
N THR A 212 -29.16 55.40 27.35
CA THR A 212 -30.32 56.30 27.53
C THR A 212 -30.86 56.24 28.95
N ALA A 213 -30.77 55.10 29.65
CA ALA A 213 -31.09 54.99 31.07
C ALA A 213 -30.09 55.76 31.97
N GLU A 214 -28.80 55.77 31.64
CA GLU A 214 -27.80 56.63 32.29
C GLU A 214 -28.08 58.12 32.04
N GLU A 215 -28.39 58.51 30.79
CA GLU A 215 -28.77 59.88 30.43
C GLU A 215 -30.08 60.31 31.14
N PHE A 216 -31.05 59.40 31.30
CA PHE A 216 -32.25 59.63 32.13
C PHE A 216 -31.91 59.82 33.61
N ARG A 217 -31.09 58.94 34.21
CA ARG A 217 -30.63 59.08 35.61
C ARG A 217 -29.91 60.40 35.82
N ARG A 218 -29.03 60.78 34.89
CA ARG A 218 -28.31 62.05 34.88
C ARG A 218 -29.25 63.25 34.78
N SER A 219 -30.19 63.24 33.84
CA SER A 219 -31.23 64.28 33.72
C SER A 219 -32.10 64.38 34.98
N HIS A 220 -32.38 63.26 35.65
CA HIS A 220 -33.07 63.26 36.94
C HIS A 220 -32.24 63.89 38.07
N LEU A 221 -30.93 63.62 38.14
CA LEU A 221 -30.01 64.27 39.09
C LEU A 221 -29.89 65.77 38.82
N GLU A 222 -29.62 66.17 37.56
CA GLU A 222 -29.50 67.58 37.16
C GLU A 222 -30.81 68.36 37.42
N ARG A 223 -31.97 67.71 37.23
CA ARG A 223 -33.29 68.28 37.57
C ARG A 223 -33.54 68.34 39.06
N HIS A 224 -33.10 67.35 39.85
CA HIS A 224 -33.23 67.36 41.30
C HIS A 224 -32.33 68.44 41.91
N GLU A 225 -31.09 68.59 41.44
CA GLU A 225 -30.22 69.72 41.80
C GLU A 225 -30.84 71.06 41.41
N LEU A 226 -31.47 71.16 40.24
CA LEU A 226 -32.18 72.39 39.85
C LEU A 226 -33.35 72.68 40.80
N ILE A 227 -34.13 71.67 41.18
CA ILE A 227 -35.21 71.80 42.17
C ILE A 227 -34.65 72.22 43.53
N GLU A 228 -33.59 71.59 44.05
CA GLU A 228 -32.96 72.04 45.30
C GLU A 228 -32.46 73.49 45.22
N ARG A 229 -31.87 73.89 44.09
CA ARG A 229 -31.41 75.28 43.88
C ARG A 229 -32.60 76.24 43.88
N TRP A 230 -33.71 75.87 43.23
CA TRP A 230 -34.97 76.62 43.25
C TRP A 230 -35.58 76.70 44.64
N GLU A 231 -35.68 75.60 45.37
CA GLU A 231 -36.14 75.55 46.77
C GLU A 231 -35.25 76.39 47.68
N ARG A 232 -33.92 76.34 47.51
CA ARG A 232 -32.97 77.23 48.21
C ARG A 232 -33.25 78.70 47.89
N THR A 233 -33.48 79.07 46.62
CA THR A 233 -33.84 80.46 46.28
C THR A 233 -35.22 80.88 46.78
N LEU A 234 -36.20 79.96 46.82
CA LEU A 234 -37.56 80.22 47.29
C LEU A 234 -37.61 80.34 48.82
N ASN A 235 -36.81 79.55 49.54
CA ASN A 235 -36.63 79.69 50.99
C ASN A 235 -35.81 80.94 51.35
N LEU A 236 -34.87 81.37 50.50
CA LEU A 236 -34.22 82.69 50.63
C LEU A 236 -35.20 83.83 50.35
N MET A 237 -36.09 83.69 49.36
CA MET A 237 -37.14 84.66 49.08
C MET A 237 -38.10 84.78 50.27
N LYS A 238 -38.64 83.66 50.77
CA LYS A 238 -39.48 83.63 51.97
C LYS A 238 -38.81 84.32 53.16
N LYS A 239 -37.55 83.99 53.47
CA LYS A 239 -36.81 84.68 54.54
C LYS A 239 -36.71 86.19 54.33
N ARG A 240 -36.55 86.65 53.07
CA ARG A 240 -36.57 88.08 52.76
C ARG A 240 -37.96 88.71 52.87
N ASP A 241 -39.02 87.95 52.58
CA ASP A 241 -40.40 88.38 52.77
C ASP A 241 -40.76 88.44 54.27
N ASP A 242 -40.34 87.44 55.06
CA ASP A 242 -40.41 87.42 56.53
C ASP A 242 -39.61 88.59 57.14
N ASP A 243 -38.38 88.84 56.67
CA ASP A 243 -37.56 89.98 57.06
C ASP A 243 -38.27 91.31 56.73
N MET A 244 -38.83 91.44 55.52
CA MET A 244 -39.59 92.63 55.08
C MET A 244 -40.87 92.83 55.88
N GLU A 245 -41.60 91.77 56.23
CA GLU A 245 -42.77 91.85 57.11
C GLU A 245 -42.34 92.24 58.53
N SER A 246 -41.24 91.71 59.05
CA SER A 246 -40.69 92.11 60.36
C SER A 246 -40.28 93.59 60.36
N LEU A 247 -39.68 94.09 59.28
CA LEU A 247 -39.32 95.50 59.10
C LEU A 247 -40.56 96.38 58.93
N ASN A 248 -41.57 95.93 58.19
CA ASN A 248 -42.83 96.66 58.03
C ASN A 248 -43.61 96.74 59.35
N ASN A 249 -43.60 95.67 60.16
CA ASN A 249 -44.14 95.65 61.52
C ASN A 249 -43.34 96.56 62.47
N GLN A 250 -42.01 96.60 62.39
CA GLN A 250 -41.20 97.60 63.11
C GLN A 250 -41.54 99.03 62.68
N ILE A 251 -41.71 99.29 61.37
CA ILE A 251 -42.16 100.58 60.83
C ILE A 251 -43.57 100.92 61.33
N HIS A 252 -44.49 99.96 61.44
CA HIS A 252 -45.82 100.16 62.00
C HIS A 252 -45.78 100.48 63.50
N LEU A 253 -44.96 99.78 64.28
CA LEU A 253 -44.75 100.06 65.70
C LEU A 253 -44.11 101.44 65.92
N LEU A 254 -43.17 101.84 65.06
CA LEU A 254 -42.59 103.18 65.06
C LEU A 254 -43.63 104.25 64.68
N LYS A 255 -44.49 104.02 63.68
CA LYS A 255 -45.61 104.91 63.34
C LYS A 255 -46.60 105.06 64.50
N LEU A 256 -46.97 103.97 65.18
CA LEU A 256 -47.82 104.01 66.38
C LEU A 256 -47.15 104.79 67.51
N ARG A 257 -45.85 104.60 67.74
CA ARG A 257 -45.09 105.35 68.74
C ARG A 257 -44.96 106.83 68.38
N ILE A 258 -44.87 107.19 67.10
CA ILE A 258 -44.92 108.58 66.63
C ILE A 258 -46.30 109.17 66.93
N LEU A 259 -47.39 108.51 66.57
CA LEU A 259 -48.76 108.96 66.88
C LEU A 259 -48.99 109.13 68.39
N GLN A 260 -48.48 108.22 69.22
CA GLN A 260 -48.50 108.35 70.68
C GLN A 260 -47.73 109.58 71.17
N LYS A 261 -46.53 109.86 70.60
CA LYS A 261 -45.77 111.07 70.95
C LYS A 261 -46.39 112.35 70.40
N GLU A 262 -47.06 112.31 69.25
CA GLU A 262 -47.88 113.42 68.75
C GLU A 262 -49.08 113.71 69.66
N HIS A 263 -49.72 112.67 70.21
CA HIS A 263 -50.76 112.82 71.23
C HIS A 263 -50.22 113.45 72.53
N GLU A 264 -49.12 112.92 73.09
CA GLU A 264 -48.46 113.51 74.26
C GLU A 264 -48.06 114.98 74.03
N ILE A 265 -47.62 115.33 72.82
CA ILE A 265 -47.28 116.71 72.44
C ILE A 265 -48.55 117.57 72.32
N ALA A 266 -49.65 117.04 71.79
CA ALA A 266 -50.93 117.75 71.72
C ALA A 266 -51.53 118.00 73.12
N GLU A 267 -51.43 117.04 74.03
CA GLU A 267 -51.83 117.18 75.44
C GLU A 267 -50.96 118.21 76.16
N LYS A 268 -49.62 118.14 76.00
CA LYS A 268 -48.69 119.13 76.57
C LYS A 268 -48.90 120.54 76.01
N LYS A 269 -49.30 120.67 74.74
CA LYS A 269 -49.73 121.96 74.16
C LYS A 269 -51.01 122.48 74.80
N ARG A 270 -52.07 121.66 74.87
CA ARG A 270 -53.32 122.04 75.55
C ARG A 270 -53.10 122.43 77.02
N PHE A 271 -52.24 121.72 77.73
CA PHE A 271 -51.86 122.06 79.10
C PHE A 271 -51.13 123.42 79.16
N TYR A 272 -50.17 123.66 78.28
CA TYR A 272 -49.47 124.95 78.19
C TYR A 272 -50.42 126.10 77.83
N ASP A 273 -51.33 125.91 76.88
CA ASP A 273 -52.31 126.91 76.47
C ASP A 273 -53.26 127.25 77.64
N ASN A 274 -53.74 126.25 78.38
CA ASN A 274 -54.54 126.44 79.60
C ASN A 274 -53.78 127.22 80.69
N GLU A 275 -52.50 126.90 80.93
CA GLU A 275 -51.68 127.66 81.89
C GLU A 275 -51.42 129.10 81.42
N VAL A 276 -51.29 129.33 80.12
CA VAL A 276 -51.20 130.69 79.55
C VAL A 276 -52.51 131.47 79.73
N GLU A 277 -53.68 130.83 79.73
CA GLU A 277 -54.95 131.49 80.08
C GLU A 277 -55.10 131.74 81.59
N ASN A 278 -54.73 130.77 82.43
CA ASN A 278 -54.70 130.89 83.88
C ASN A 278 -53.81 132.08 84.33
N ASN A 279 -52.63 132.24 83.73
CA ASN A 279 -51.75 133.38 84.00
C ASN A 279 -52.37 134.73 83.59
N LYS A 280 -53.09 134.81 82.46
CA LYS A 280 -53.83 136.05 82.08
C LYS A 280 -54.93 136.40 83.10
N GLU A 281 -55.64 135.40 83.63
CA GLU A 281 -56.61 135.64 84.70
C GLU A 281 -55.96 136.16 85.98
N LEU A 282 -54.79 135.63 86.35
CA LEU A 282 -54.03 136.09 87.50
C LEU A 282 -53.56 137.54 87.33
N ASP A 283 -53.07 137.93 86.15
CA ASP A 283 -52.72 139.32 85.84
C ASP A 283 -53.92 140.26 85.98
N VAL A 284 -55.11 139.88 85.50
CA VAL A 284 -56.33 140.67 85.67
C VAL A 284 -56.71 140.81 87.16
N LYS A 285 -56.58 139.74 87.94
CA LYS A 285 -56.81 139.76 89.40
C LYS A 285 -55.79 140.68 90.10
N ILE A 286 -54.52 140.66 89.70
CA ILE A 286 -53.44 141.54 90.21
C ILE A 286 -53.69 143.02 89.83
N GLN A 287 -54.18 143.31 88.62
CA GLN A 287 -54.53 144.69 88.25
C GLN A 287 -55.71 145.23 89.08
N MET A 288 -56.69 144.39 89.42
CA MET A 288 -57.82 144.79 90.24
C MET A 288 -57.44 145.02 91.71
N THR A 289 -56.58 144.18 92.30
CA THR A 289 -56.09 144.39 93.69
C THR A 289 -55.15 145.58 93.81
N ASN A 290 -54.34 145.89 92.80
CA ASN A 290 -53.56 147.13 92.77
C ASN A 290 -54.46 148.38 92.74
N LYS A 291 -55.58 148.36 92.00
CA LYS A 291 -56.55 149.46 91.96
C LYS A 291 -57.25 149.68 93.30
N THR A 292 -57.57 148.62 94.06
CA THR A 292 -58.15 148.80 95.41
C THR A 292 -57.09 149.24 96.43
N ALA A 293 -55.88 148.69 96.38
CA ALA A 293 -54.77 149.13 97.23
C ALA A 293 -54.41 150.61 97.02
N SER A 294 -54.52 151.13 95.79
CA SER A 294 -54.29 152.55 95.51
C SER A 294 -55.36 153.47 96.15
N LYS A 295 -56.63 153.02 96.22
CA LYS A 295 -57.70 153.79 96.88
C LYS A 295 -57.49 153.88 98.38
N PHE A 296 -57.24 152.74 99.05
CA PHE A 296 -57.03 152.73 100.50
C PHE A 296 -55.81 153.57 100.97
N ARG A 297 -54.80 153.78 100.10
CA ARG A 297 -53.70 154.72 100.40
C ARG A 297 -54.17 156.18 100.40
N GLN A 298 -55.05 156.55 99.48
CA GLN A 298 -55.62 157.89 99.38
C GLN A 298 -56.58 158.15 100.56
N ASP A 299 -57.48 157.20 100.84
CA ASP A 299 -58.40 157.25 102.00
C ASP A 299 -57.63 157.44 103.32
N TYR A 300 -56.47 156.79 103.46
CA TYR A 300 -55.60 156.92 104.64
C TYR A 300 -54.96 158.31 104.78
N GLN A 301 -54.52 158.93 103.68
CA GLN A 301 -53.94 160.27 103.69
C GLN A 301 -54.97 161.32 104.14
N GLU A 302 -56.19 161.27 103.60
CA GLU A 302 -57.28 162.20 104.01
C GLU A 302 -57.63 162.06 105.50
N LYS A 303 -57.52 160.85 106.07
CA LYS A 303 -57.78 160.61 107.51
C LYS A 303 -56.63 161.07 108.41
N GLU A 304 -55.39 160.98 107.95
CA GLU A 304 -54.23 161.51 108.67
C GLU A 304 -54.27 163.05 108.76
N GLU A 305 -54.64 163.73 107.67
CA GLU A 305 -54.83 165.19 107.65
C GLU A 305 -55.95 165.64 108.62
N GLN A 306 -57.09 164.93 108.63
CA GLN A 306 -58.19 165.19 109.57
C GLN A 306 -57.74 165.02 111.04
N ARG A 307 -56.90 164.02 111.35
CA ARG A 307 -56.35 163.84 112.71
C ARG A 307 -55.45 165.00 113.14
N ILE A 308 -54.65 165.54 112.20
CA ILE A 308 -53.74 166.67 112.49
C ILE A 308 -54.53 167.94 112.79
N GLN A 309 -55.63 168.19 112.08
CA GLN A 309 -56.52 169.34 112.34
C GLN A 309 -57.11 169.28 113.76
N PHE A 310 -57.78 168.18 114.12
CA PHE A 310 -58.38 168.02 115.45
C PHE A 310 -57.34 168.10 116.59
N ALA A 311 -56.12 167.61 116.38
CA ALA A 311 -55.06 167.72 117.37
C ALA A 311 -54.70 169.20 117.68
N SER A 312 -54.69 170.07 116.66
CA SER A 312 -54.40 171.50 116.84
C SER A 312 -55.51 172.25 117.58
N GLU A 313 -56.78 171.87 117.37
CA GLU A 313 -57.94 172.45 118.07
C GLU A 313 -57.95 172.07 119.56
N LEU A 314 -57.67 170.80 119.86
CA LEU A 314 -57.61 170.28 121.23
C LEU A 314 -56.50 170.95 122.04
N ASP A 315 -55.35 171.18 121.41
CA ASP A 315 -54.19 171.82 122.05
C ASP A 315 -54.37 173.36 122.21
N ALA A 316 -55.32 173.97 121.50
CA ALA A 316 -55.76 175.35 121.75
C ALA A 316 -56.75 175.42 122.92
N LEU A 317 -57.74 174.52 122.97
CA LEU A 317 -58.71 174.41 124.06
C LEU A 317 -58.06 174.08 125.41
N LYS A 318 -57.00 173.28 125.42
CA LYS A 318 -56.27 172.94 126.65
C LYS A 318 -55.64 174.19 127.29
N LYS A 319 -55.01 175.05 126.48
CA LYS A 319 -54.32 176.27 126.93
C LYS A 319 -55.26 177.36 127.48
N THR A 320 -56.56 177.31 127.18
CA THR A 320 -57.56 178.22 127.80
C THR A 320 -58.08 177.67 129.14
N VAL A 321 -58.23 176.35 129.27
CA VAL A 321 -58.63 175.70 130.54
C VAL A 321 -57.54 175.86 131.60
N ASP A 322 -56.28 175.53 131.28
CA ASP A 322 -55.17 175.61 132.24
C ASP A 322 -55.02 177.02 132.85
N ARG A 323 -55.33 178.06 132.06
CA ARG A 323 -55.24 179.47 132.48
C ARG A 323 -56.42 179.95 133.33
N THR A 324 -57.60 179.34 133.19
CA THR A 324 -58.75 179.68 134.07
C THR A 324 -58.69 178.93 135.40
N ALA A 325 -57.96 177.82 135.48
CA ALA A 325 -57.68 177.13 136.74
C ALA A 325 -56.79 177.97 137.68
N THR A 326 -55.70 178.56 137.17
CA THR A 326 -54.73 179.33 137.98
C THR A 326 -55.34 180.56 138.65
N ASP A 327 -56.22 181.29 137.95
CA ASP A 327 -56.84 182.52 138.45
C ASP A 327 -57.88 182.23 139.56
N LEU A 328 -58.51 181.06 139.51
CA LEU A 328 -59.49 180.60 140.51
C LEU A 328 -58.82 180.03 141.77
N GLU A 329 -57.60 179.51 141.65
CA GLU A 329 -56.80 179.05 142.79
C GLU A 329 -56.18 180.22 143.56
N ALA A 330 -55.67 181.23 142.85
CA ALA A 330 -55.16 182.47 143.43
C ALA A 330 -56.20 183.26 144.24
N SER A 331 -57.47 183.24 143.81
CA SER A 331 -58.58 183.92 144.52
C SER A 331 -59.09 183.13 145.74
N ARG A 332 -58.80 181.82 145.83
CA ARG A 332 -59.14 181.01 147.01
C ARG A 332 -58.18 181.20 148.19
N SER A 333 -56.90 181.53 147.95
CA SER A 333 -55.91 181.72 149.02
C SER A 333 -56.21 182.95 149.88
N GLN A 334 -56.57 184.09 149.26
CA GLN A 334 -56.90 185.34 149.96
C GLN A 334 -58.09 185.19 150.94
N VAL A 335 -59.06 184.34 150.61
CA VAL A 335 -60.22 184.04 151.49
C VAL A 335 -59.80 183.16 152.68
N ALA A 336 -58.72 182.38 152.57
CA ALA A 336 -58.21 181.56 153.67
C ALA A 336 -57.47 182.39 154.74
N GLU A 337 -56.84 183.50 154.38
CA GLU A 337 -56.16 184.38 155.34
C GLU A 337 -57.16 185.18 156.19
N LEU A 338 -58.27 185.67 155.60
CA LEU A 338 -59.35 186.36 156.34
C LEU A 338 -60.09 185.45 157.35
N LYS A 339 -60.02 184.11 157.16
CA LYS A 339 -60.50 183.14 158.16
C LYS A 339 -59.57 183.00 159.38
N LYS A 340 -58.34 183.50 159.30
CA LYS A 340 -57.35 183.38 160.37
C LYS A 340 -57.49 184.53 161.39
N GLU A 341 -57.66 185.75 160.90
CA GLU A 341 -57.71 186.96 161.73
C GLU A 341 -59.02 187.11 162.54
N THR A 342 -60.14 186.59 162.02
CA THR A 342 -61.41 186.50 162.76
C THR A 342 -61.37 185.48 163.90
N ASN A 343 -60.49 184.47 163.83
CA ASN A 343 -60.42 183.35 164.76
C ASN A 343 -59.83 183.70 166.14
N ASP A 344 -59.20 184.88 166.27
CA ASP A 344 -58.63 185.38 167.52
C ASP A 344 -59.53 186.41 168.24
N SER A 345 -60.63 186.85 167.62
CA SER A 345 -61.55 187.82 168.24
C SER A 345 -62.57 187.21 169.22
N THR A 346 -63.04 185.97 168.98
CA THR A 346 -64.22 185.41 169.68
C THR A 346 -63.99 184.14 170.50
N LYS A 347 -62.72 183.70 170.69
CA LYS A 347 -62.32 182.97 171.92
C LYS A 347 -62.73 183.74 173.20
N ARG A 348 -62.92 185.06 173.05
CA ARG A 348 -63.50 185.96 174.05
C ARG A 348 -64.93 185.63 174.50
N ASN A 349 -65.67 184.77 173.79
CA ASN A 349 -67.00 184.29 174.19
C ASN A 349 -67.01 182.87 174.79
N GLU A 350 -65.91 182.11 174.73
CA GLU A 350 -65.82 180.79 175.39
C GLU A 350 -65.94 180.93 176.92
N LEU A 351 -65.55 182.09 177.48
CA LEU A 351 -65.75 182.48 178.89
C LEU A 351 -67.18 182.95 179.24
N LEU A 352 -68.11 183.00 178.27
CA LEU A 352 -69.53 183.19 178.53
C LEU A 352 -70.34 181.99 178.06
N THR A 353 -70.19 180.94 178.87
CA THR A 353 -71.08 179.78 179.06
C THR A 353 -70.75 178.55 178.20
N GLU A 354 -70.23 177.43 178.74
CA GLU A 354 -69.81 177.08 180.12
C GLU A 354 -70.87 177.22 181.25
N LYS A 355 -72.14 177.47 180.89
CA LYS A 355 -73.31 177.45 181.80
C LYS A 355 -74.55 176.88 181.11
N TYR A 356 -74.34 176.09 180.05
CA TYR A 356 -75.38 175.27 179.43
C TYR A 356 -74.98 173.79 179.26
N GLU A 357 -73.76 173.40 179.62
CA GLU A 357 -73.40 171.97 179.75
C GLU A 357 -74.07 171.28 180.97
N GLU A 358 -74.50 172.05 182.00
CA GLU A 358 -75.09 171.46 183.22
C GLU A 358 -76.63 171.57 183.34
N MET A 359 -77.30 172.19 182.36
CA MET A 359 -78.77 172.26 182.23
C MET A 359 -79.13 172.31 180.73
N LYS A 360 -79.64 171.26 180.08
CA LYS A 360 -80.50 170.21 180.61
C LYS A 360 -80.40 168.87 179.85
N GLU A 361 -79.49 168.00 180.28
CA GLU A 361 -79.75 166.54 180.29
C GLU A 361 -80.85 166.16 181.32
N LYS A 362 -81.36 167.15 182.07
CA LYS A 362 -82.63 167.12 182.82
C LYS A 362 -83.81 167.74 182.06
N LEU A 363 -83.85 167.65 180.73
CA LEU A 363 -85.09 167.70 179.95
C LEU A 363 -84.82 166.95 178.62
N ASP A 364 -84.92 165.62 178.54
CA ASP A 364 -86.13 164.77 178.67
C ASP A 364 -86.51 164.22 177.27
N ILE A 365 -86.90 162.96 177.03
CA ILE A 365 -87.44 161.86 177.87
C ILE A 365 -88.86 162.16 178.45
N VAL A 366 -89.35 163.35 178.11
CA VAL A 366 -90.69 163.94 178.22
C VAL A 366 -90.70 165.00 177.08
N THR A 367 -91.03 164.69 175.83
CA THR A 367 -91.96 163.66 175.31
C THR A 367 -91.31 162.83 174.19
N LYS A 368 -91.29 161.49 174.25
CA LYS A 368 -92.40 160.52 174.03
C LYS A 368 -92.87 160.42 172.56
N SER A 369 -92.93 159.18 172.06
CA SER A 369 -93.49 158.68 170.77
C SER A 369 -92.81 159.18 169.48
N SER A 370 -92.86 158.49 168.33
CA SER A 370 -93.54 157.23 167.94
C SER A 370 -92.80 156.61 166.74
N MET A 371 -92.65 155.28 166.53
CA MET A 371 -92.95 154.07 167.32
C MET A 371 -91.89 152.98 166.99
N SER A 372 -92.05 151.71 167.41
CA SER A 372 -90.90 150.79 167.57
C SER A 372 -91.10 149.30 167.21
N ALA A 373 -89.96 148.60 167.13
CA ALA A 373 -89.71 147.15 167.26
C ALA A 373 -90.23 146.20 166.14
N LYS A 374 -89.38 145.95 165.12
CA LYS A 374 -89.55 144.80 164.22
C LYS A 374 -88.28 144.10 163.71
N GLU A 375 -87.09 144.42 164.24
CA GLU A 375 -85.80 143.88 163.74
C GLU A 375 -85.04 143.03 164.78
N ALA A 376 -85.63 142.79 165.96
CA ALA A 376 -85.04 141.98 167.04
C ALA A 376 -85.63 140.56 167.15
N ALA A 377 -86.71 140.24 166.42
CA ALA A 377 -87.29 138.90 166.38
C ALA A 377 -86.48 137.95 165.47
N ASP A 378 -86.09 138.45 164.30
CA ASP A 378 -85.59 137.70 163.14
C ASP A 378 -84.23 136.99 163.33
N GLN A 379 -83.60 137.05 164.51
CA GLN A 379 -82.33 136.37 164.80
C GLN A 379 -82.27 135.53 166.08
N LEU A 380 -83.21 135.67 167.03
CA LEU A 380 -83.15 134.93 168.32
C LEU A 380 -84.29 133.93 168.55
N GLU A 381 -85.46 134.10 167.93
CA GLU A 381 -86.48 133.03 167.88
C GLU A 381 -85.94 131.79 167.11
N ILE A 382 -84.99 132.02 166.20
CA ILE A 382 -84.32 131.01 165.37
C ILE A 382 -83.46 130.02 166.19
N LEU A 383 -83.12 130.30 167.46
CA LEU A 383 -82.22 129.46 168.26
C LEU A 383 -82.87 128.77 169.47
N LEU A 384 -83.74 129.43 170.24
CA LEU A 384 -84.36 128.79 171.42
C LEU A 384 -85.36 127.67 171.06
N LEU A 385 -86.04 127.78 169.91
CA LEU A 385 -86.99 126.77 169.39
C LEU A 385 -86.36 125.44 168.92
N LYS A 386 -85.08 125.20 169.24
CA LYS A 386 -84.31 124.00 168.88
C LYS A 386 -84.06 123.09 170.08
N GLU A 387 -83.37 123.59 171.12
CA GLU A 387 -82.94 122.83 172.30
C GLU A 387 -84.09 122.12 173.04
N GLU A 388 -85.20 122.81 173.33
CA GLU A 388 -86.32 122.18 174.07
C GLU A 388 -86.96 121.04 173.28
N LYS A 389 -86.95 121.12 171.94
CA LYS A 389 -87.42 120.01 171.09
C LYS A 389 -86.46 118.82 171.12
N ASP A 390 -85.17 119.00 171.42
CA ASP A 390 -84.21 117.88 171.43
C ASP A 390 -84.44 116.91 172.60
N LYS A 391 -85.14 117.34 173.66
CA LYS A 391 -85.48 116.47 174.79
C LYS A 391 -86.80 115.73 174.62
N GLU A 392 -87.82 116.36 174.01
CA GLU A 392 -89.01 115.62 173.55
C GLU A 392 -88.68 114.68 172.38
N LYS A 393 -87.72 115.05 171.51
CA LYS A 393 -87.20 114.13 170.47
C LYS A 393 -86.74 112.82 171.08
N LEU A 394 -85.86 112.78 172.08
CA LEU A 394 -85.36 111.48 172.58
C LEU A 394 -86.45 110.49 173.06
N GLU A 395 -87.59 110.96 173.59
CA GLU A 395 -88.74 110.11 173.93
C GLU A 395 -89.76 109.93 172.79
N ALA A 396 -89.74 110.79 171.77
CA ALA A 396 -90.40 110.54 170.49
C ALA A 396 -89.61 109.49 169.69
N ASP A 397 -88.29 109.64 169.54
CA ASP A 397 -87.33 108.78 168.85
C ASP A 397 -87.39 107.33 169.34
N LEU A 398 -87.57 107.07 170.63
CA LEU A 398 -87.74 105.69 171.15
C LEU A 398 -89.10 105.06 170.80
N ARG A 399 -90.12 105.87 170.48
CA ARG A 399 -91.38 105.43 169.88
C ARG A 399 -91.28 105.39 168.35
N GLU A 400 -90.56 106.32 167.74
CA GLU A 400 -90.33 106.38 166.32
C GLU A 400 -89.45 105.22 165.87
N LEU A 401 -88.38 104.82 166.56
CA LEU A 401 -87.62 103.60 166.23
C LEU A 401 -88.52 102.35 166.15
N ARG A 402 -89.61 102.28 166.92
CA ARG A 402 -90.60 101.19 166.85
C ARG A 402 -91.50 101.30 165.61
N SER A 403 -91.89 102.51 165.19
CA SER A 403 -92.63 102.71 163.93
C SER A 403 -91.72 102.62 162.70
N LEU A 404 -90.46 103.06 162.80
CA LEU A 404 -89.40 103.04 161.80
C LEU A 404 -88.99 101.59 161.52
N LYS A 405 -88.94 100.71 162.52
CA LYS A 405 -88.82 99.25 162.29
C LYS A 405 -89.96 98.72 161.41
N TYR A 406 -91.22 99.02 161.75
CA TYR A 406 -92.38 98.61 160.97
C TYR A 406 -92.38 99.23 159.55
N ARG A 407 -91.92 100.48 159.43
CA ARG A 407 -91.74 101.18 158.15
C ARG A 407 -90.66 100.54 157.29
N LYS A 408 -89.55 100.07 157.88
CA LYS A 408 -88.51 99.29 157.18
C LYS A 408 -89.01 97.91 156.77
N GLU A 409 -89.89 97.27 157.54
CA GLU A 409 -90.56 96.03 157.14
C GLU A 409 -91.57 96.25 155.98
N GLN A 410 -92.15 97.46 155.85
CA GLN A 410 -92.92 97.85 154.65
C GLN A 410 -92.00 98.20 153.46
N GLU A 411 -90.93 98.97 153.65
CA GLU A 411 -89.94 99.26 152.60
C GLU A 411 -89.30 97.98 152.03
N LEU A 412 -89.02 96.98 152.88
CA LEU A 412 -88.47 95.70 152.44
C LEU A 412 -89.45 94.95 151.52
N LYS A 413 -90.77 95.03 151.78
CA LYS A 413 -91.80 94.50 150.88
C LYS A 413 -91.89 95.29 149.57
N ALA A 414 -91.84 96.63 149.62
CA ALA A 414 -91.81 97.46 148.42
C ALA A 414 -90.61 97.11 147.52
N ASN A 415 -89.41 96.99 148.09
CA ASN A 415 -88.20 96.55 147.37
C ASN A 415 -88.32 95.13 146.78
N GLN A 416 -89.08 94.22 147.42
CA GLN A 416 -89.37 92.89 146.86
C GLN A 416 -90.35 92.93 145.68
N ASP A 417 -91.27 93.89 145.64
CA ASP A 417 -92.19 94.08 144.50
C ASP A 417 -91.50 94.85 143.35
N ASP A 418 -90.65 95.84 143.66
CA ASP A 418 -89.77 96.50 142.67
C ASP A 418 -88.80 95.51 142.01
N LEU A 419 -88.28 94.53 142.75
CA LEU A 419 -87.49 93.42 142.19
C LEU A 419 -88.28 92.62 141.16
N LYS A 420 -89.54 92.28 141.42
CA LYS A 420 -90.41 91.58 140.44
C LYS A 420 -90.67 92.46 139.21
N VAL A 421 -90.85 93.76 139.39
CA VAL A 421 -90.99 94.71 138.27
C VAL A 421 -89.69 94.78 137.44
N LEU A 422 -88.52 94.71 138.08
CA LEU A 422 -87.23 94.64 137.39
C LEU A 422 -87.00 93.30 136.67
N GLU A 423 -87.42 92.17 137.24
CA GLU A 423 -87.40 90.86 136.55
C GLU A 423 -88.33 90.83 135.33
N MET A 424 -89.52 91.40 135.44
CA MET A 424 -90.45 91.55 134.32
C MET A 424 -89.89 92.46 133.22
N LYS A 425 -89.23 93.57 133.60
CA LYS A 425 -88.46 94.41 132.66
C LYS A 425 -87.33 93.62 131.99
N ALA A 426 -86.53 92.87 132.75
CA ALA A 426 -85.44 92.06 132.22
C ALA A 426 -85.93 90.95 131.26
N ASN A 427 -87.08 90.34 131.55
CA ASN A 427 -87.70 89.35 130.65
C ASN A 427 -88.27 90.01 129.38
N ASN A 428 -88.86 91.21 129.47
CA ASN A 428 -89.22 91.99 128.29
C ASN A 428 -87.98 92.38 127.46
N SER A 429 -86.86 92.74 128.10
CA SER A 429 -85.57 92.95 127.41
C SER A 429 -85.06 91.68 126.73
N ARG A 430 -85.20 90.50 127.33
CA ARG A 430 -84.86 89.21 126.70
C ARG A 430 -85.76 88.88 125.50
N VAL A 431 -87.04 89.24 125.54
CA VAL A 431 -87.95 89.12 124.39
C VAL A 431 -87.58 90.11 123.28
N ALA A 432 -87.19 91.34 123.63
CA ALA A 432 -86.66 92.32 122.68
C ALA A 432 -85.36 91.82 122.03
N ILE A 433 -84.42 91.24 122.80
CA ILE A 433 -83.21 90.60 122.28
C ILE A 433 -83.57 89.48 121.31
N ARG A 434 -84.48 88.57 121.65
CA ARG A 434 -84.96 87.51 120.73
C ARG A 434 -85.62 88.05 119.46
N ASN A 435 -86.31 89.18 119.53
CA ASN A 435 -86.86 89.83 118.33
C ASN A 435 -85.75 90.46 117.46
N MET A 436 -84.65 90.93 118.06
CA MET A 436 -83.47 91.40 117.34
C MET A 436 -82.63 90.23 116.78
N GLU A 437 -82.49 89.11 117.49
CA GLU A 437 -81.90 87.86 116.98
C GLU A 437 -82.69 87.33 115.77
N ASN A 438 -84.03 87.34 115.85
CA ASN A 438 -84.90 87.01 114.70
C ASN A 438 -84.88 88.07 113.59
N LYS A 439 -84.41 89.30 113.85
CA LYS A 439 -84.17 90.33 112.83
C LYS A 439 -82.82 90.10 112.15
N ILE A 440 -81.78 89.75 112.92
CA ILE A 440 -80.46 89.35 112.44
C ILE A 440 -80.59 88.11 111.55
N TYR A 441 -81.21 87.02 112.01
CA TYR A 441 -81.38 85.80 111.20
C TYR A 441 -82.15 86.02 109.88
N ARG A 442 -83.07 87.02 109.82
CA ARG A 442 -83.70 87.42 108.56
C ARG A 442 -82.76 88.23 107.68
N LEU A 443 -81.98 89.14 108.26
CA LEU A 443 -80.93 89.88 107.54
C LEU A 443 -79.82 88.93 107.05
N ASP A 444 -79.49 87.87 107.78
CA ASP A 444 -78.54 86.83 107.34
C ASP A 444 -79.13 85.99 106.20
N GLN A 445 -80.42 85.62 106.25
CA GLN A 445 -81.08 84.97 105.13
C GLN A 445 -81.25 85.88 103.91
N ASP A 446 -81.46 87.18 104.10
CA ASP A 446 -81.52 88.16 103.01
C ASP A 446 -80.11 88.51 102.49
N ALA A 447 -79.07 88.45 103.33
CA ALA A 447 -77.67 88.53 102.95
C ALA A 447 -77.24 87.30 102.15
N LEU A 448 -77.63 86.07 102.53
CA LEU A 448 -77.40 84.86 101.74
C LEU A 448 -78.15 84.89 100.39
N LYS A 449 -79.35 85.50 100.33
CA LYS A 449 -80.04 85.77 99.06
C LYS A 449 -79.31 86.83 98.24
N GLN A 450 -78.78 87.87 98.87
CA GLN A 450 -77.95 88.89 98.21
C GLN A 450 -76.60 88.32 97.78
N GLU A 451 -76.03 87.35 98.49
CA GLU A 451 -74.80 86.64 98.13
C GLU A 451 -75.05 85.69 96.96
N ALA A 452 -76.21 85.02 96.88
CA ALA A 452 -76.64 84.29 95.69
C ALA A 452 -77.02 85.21 94.51
N LEU A 453 -77.57 86.40 94.78
CA LEU A 453 -77.83 87.42 93.76
C LEU A 453 -76.52 88.04 93.25
N LEU A 454 -75.54 88.25 94.14
CA LEU A 454 -74.18 88.61 93.80
C LEU A 454 -73.56 87.48 92.99
N TYR A 455 -73.54 86.22 93.44
CA TYR A 455 -72.97 85.10 92.67
C TYR A 455 -73.57 84.95 91.25
N THR A 456 -74.84 85.31 91.05
CA THR A 456 -75.49 85.32 89.72
C THR A 456 -75.23 86.60 88.92
N GLN A 457 -75.09 87.75 89.58
CA GLN A 457 -74.60 88.99 88.96
C GLN A 457 -73.10 88.92 88.65
N ASP A 458 -72.32 88.23 89.47
CA ASP A 458 -70.90 87.94 89.33
C ASP A 458 -70.70 86.99 88.18
N LEU A 459 -71.52 85.94 87.99
CA LEU A 459 -71.49 85.13 86.75
C LEU A 459 -71.85 85.96 85.49
N ALA A 460 -72.74 86.95 85.60
CA ALA A 460 -73.04 87.85 84.50
C ALA A 460 -71.89 88.84 84.23
N ILE A 461 -71.31 89.41 85.29
CA ILE A 461 -70.12 90.25 85.29
C ILE A 461 -68.91 89.46 84.78
N ASP A 462 -68.80 88.17 85.08
CA ASP A 462 -67.74 87.29 84.59
C ASP A 462 -67.93 86.99 83.10
N SER A 463 -69.17 86.92 82.60
CA SER A 463 -69.46 86.85 81.16
C SER A 463 -69.13 88.15 80.42
N LEU A 464 -69.36 89.31 81.06
CA LEU A 464 -69.01 90.63 80.54
C LEU A 464 -67.50 90.91 80.66
N ASN A 465 -66.85 90.47 81.73
CA ASN A 465 -65.42 90.57 81.95
C ASN A 465 -64.66 89.60 81.04
N LYS A 466 -65.20 88.42 80.72
CA LYS A 466 -64.67 87.56 79.65
C LYS A 466 -64.90 88.15 78.26
N ARG A 467 -65.87 89.05 78.09
CA ARG A 467 -66.06 89.84 76.85
C ARG A 467 -65.10 91.05 76.79
N ILE A 468 -64.79 91.68 77.92
CA ILE A 468 -63.93 92.86 78.05
C ILE A 468 -62.44 92.46 78.09
N ALA A 469 -62.03 91.48 78.89
CA ALA A 469 -60.67 90.93 78.88
C ALA A 469 -60.31 90.17 77.58
N SER A 470 -61.30 89.89 76.72
CA SER A 470 -61.05 89.45 75.34
C SER A 470 -60.89 90.62 74.34
N MET A 471 -61.06 91.87 74.80
CA MET A 471 -60.87 93.12 74.04
C MET A 471 -59.70 93.95 74.59
N GLU A 472 -59.45 93.90 75.91
CA GLU A 472 -58.45 94.66 76.67
C GLU A 472 -57.48 93.68 77.35
N GLY A 473 -56.79 92.85 76.56
CA GLY A 473 -56.02 91.72 77.07
C GLY A 473 -54.66 92.09 77.66
N GLU A 474 -54.50 91.88 78.97
CA GLU A 474 -53.19 91.77 79.64
C GLU A 474 -53.02 90.35 80.22
N VAL A 475 -51.89 89.71 79.87
CA VAL A 475 -51.37 88.46 80.43
C VAL A 475 -49.85 88.62 80.44
N ASP A 476 -49.17 88.17 81.49
CA ASP A 476 -47.71 88.30 81.65
C ASP A 476 -46.96 87.81 80.41
N LEU A 477 -46.43 88.78 79.66
CA LEU A 477 -45.84 88.53 78.33
C LEU A 477 -44.63 87.61 78.41
N ASP A 478 -43.82 87.69 79.46
CA ASP A 478 -42.57 86.94 79.57
C ASP A 478 -42.80 85.46 79.88
N ASP A 479 -43.75 85.10 80.75
CA ASP A 479 -44.10 83.68 80.98
C ASP A 479 -44.81 83.07 79.77
N LEU A 480 -45.67 83.84 79.10
CA LEU A 480 -46.29 83.43 77.84
C LEU A 480 -45.25 83.27 76.72
N ASN A 481 -44.22 84.12 76.67
CA ASN A 481 -43.12 84.05 75.71
C ASN A 481 -42.17 82.89 76.03
N GLN A 482 -41.84 82.64 77.31
CA GLN A 482 -41.08 81.47 77.74
C GLN A 482 -41.80 80.18 77.37
N LYS A 483 -43.10 80.04 77.68
CA LYS A 483 -43.84 78.82 77.29
C LYS A 483 -44.00 78.68 75.77
N LYS A 484 -44.07 79.80 75.01
CA LYS A 484 -43.98 79.76 73.54
C LYS A 484 -42.59 79.38 73.03
N ALA A 485 -41.51 79.75 73.71
CA ALA A 485 -40.14 79.36 73.37
C ALA A 485 -39.84 77.89 73.73
N ASP A 486 -40.31 77.41 74.89
CA ASP A 486 -40.31 76.00 75.27
C ASP A 486 -41.06 75.17 74.22
N ILE A 487 -42.29 75.57 73.86
CA ILE A 487 -43.08 74.88 72.82
C ILE A 487 -42.36 74.91 71.48
N LYS A 488 -41.81 76.06 71.03
CA LYS A 488 -41.06 76.15 69.78
C LYS A 488 -39.86 75.21 69.76
N SER A 489 -38.97 75.30 70.74
CA SER A 489 -37.77 74.45 70.83
C SER A 489 -38.11 72.97 70.96
N LEU A 490 -39.18 72.60 71.67
CA LEU A 490 -39.69 71.22 71.71
C LEU A 490 -40.30 70.78 70.38
N THR A 491 -40.97 71.66 69.63
CA THR A 491 -41.46 71.33 68.27
C THR A 491 -40.32 71.24 67.25
N GLU A 492 -39.31 72.10 67.34
CA GLU A 492 -38.10 72.06 66.50
C GLU A 492 -37.33 70.76 66.77
N ALA A 493 -37.07 70.42 68.04
CA ALA A 493 -36.48 69.15 68.42
C ALA A 493 -37.35 67.94 67.98
N LEU A 494 -38.68 68.04 68.03
CA LEU A 494 -39.58 67.01 67.53
C LEU A 494 -39.50 66.86 65.99
N GLU A 495 -39.38 67.95 65.25
CA GLU A 495 -39.19 67.97 63.80
C GLU A 495 -37.81 67.41 63.41
N GLU A 496 -36.74 67.74 64.16
CA GLU A 496 -35.41 67.13 64.01
C GLU A 496 -35.41 65.62 64.31
N LYS A 497 -36.12 65.18 65.37
CA LYS A 497 -36.27 63.74 65.65
C LYS A 497 -37.14 63.05 64.60
N LYS A 498 -38.15 63.71 64.02
CA LYS A 498 -38.92 63.19 62.88
C LYS A 498 -38.09 63.13 61.59
N SER A 499 -37.23 64.12 61.31
CA SER A 499 -36.41 64.14 60.10
C SER A 499 -35.28 63.12 60.16
N THR A 500 -34.60 63.00 61.31
CA THR A 500 -33.62 61.95 61.56
C THR A 500 -34.26 60.56 61.58
N HIS A 501 -35.47 60.39 62.12
CA HIS A 501 -36.21 59.13 62.03
C HIS A 501 -36.55 58.77 60.58
N LYS A 502 -37.09 59.69 59.77
CA LYS A 502 -37.35 59.49 58.33
C LYS A 502 -36.07 59.16 57.54
N MET A 503 -34.95 59.79 57.89
CA MET A 503 -33.65 59.50 57.26
C MET A 503 -33.17 58.07 57.61
N LEU A 504 -33.27 57.67 58.87
CA LEU A 504 -32.94 56.32 59.33
C LEU A 504 -33.90 55.27 58.76
N GLU A 505 -35.19 55.58 58.61
CA GLU A 505 -36.20 54.73 57.97
C GLU A 505 -35.92 54.56 56.47
N GLY A 506 -35.53 55.64 55.78
CA GLY A 506 -35.07 55.60 54.39
C GLY A 506 -33.77 54.79 54.22
N GLN A 507 -32.82 54.90 55.14
CA GLN A 507 -31.61 54.06 55.17
C GLN A 507 -31.94 52.60 55.46
N LEU A 508 -32.83 52.32 56.42
CA LEU A 508 -33.29 50.99 56.78
C LEU A 508 -34.00 50.31 55.59
N ASN A 509 -34.84 51.04 54.86
CA ASN A 509 -35.54 50.47 53.70
C ASN A 509 -34.59 50.25 52.51
N ARG A 510 -33.62 51.14 52.26
CA ARG A 510 -32.53 50.86 51.29
C ARG A 510 -31.74 49.61 51.67
N LEU A 511 -31.37 49.47 52.94
CA LEU A 511 -30.67 48.27 53.44
C LEU A 511 -31.52 47.00 53.30
N LYS A 512 -32.85 47.07 53.51
CA LYS A 512 -33.77 45.96 53.21
C LYS A 512 -33.76 45.60 51.73
N ASP A 513 -33.93 46.59 50.85
CA ASP A 513 -33.93 46.40 49.39
C ASP A 513 -32.61 45.79 48.90
N ASP A 514 -31.48 46.23 49.48
CA ASP A 514 -30.16 45.70 49.17
C ASP A 514 -29.96 44.28 49.75
N THR A 515 -30.47 43.97 50.94
CA THR A 515 -30.49 42.57 51.43
C THR A 515 -31.38 41.67 50.57
N PHE A 516 -32.53 42.14 50.09
CA PHE A 516 -33.40 41.35 49.19
C PHE A 516 -32.73 41.11 47.83
N LYS A 517 -31.95 42.06 47.29
CA LYS A 517 -31.13 41.83 46.08
C LYS A 517 -30.07 40.77 46.34
N ILE A 518 -29.28 40.93 47.41
CA ILE A 518 -28.23 39.99 47.81
C ILE A 518 -28.79 38.58 48.05
N GLU A 519 -29.94 38.46 48.71
CA GLU A 519 -30.62 37.17 48.95
C GLU A 519 -31.19 36.56 47.65
N SER A 520 -31.68 37.40 46.71
CA SER A 520 -32.06 36.96 45.37
C SER A 520 -30.86 36.49 44.54
N ASP A 521 -29.72 37.17 44.62
CA ASP A 521 -28.50 36.83 43.88
C ASP A 521 -27.80 35.60 44.48
N ILE A 522 -27.82 35.45 45.80
CA ILE A 522 -27.43 34.20 46.49
C ILE A 522 -28.32 33.04 46.03
N SER A 523 -29.63 33.25 45.91
CA SER A 523 -30.56 32.22 45.41
C SER A 523 -30.26 31.82 43.96
N LYS A 524 -29.98 32.79 43.07
CA LYS A 524 -29.54 32.53 41.68
C LYS A 524 -28.25 31.72 41.65
N HIS A 525 -27.20 32.19 42.36
CA HIS A 525 -25.91 31.51 42.40
C HIS A 525 -25.99 30.13 43.07
N SER A 526 -26.91 29.91 44.02
CA SER A 526 -27.20 28.59 44.58
C SER A 526 -27.81 27.66 43.53
N GLY A 527 -28.75 28.15 42.71
CA GLY A 527 -29.31 27.39 41.58
C GLY A 527 -28.26 27.06 40.50
N GLU A 528 -27.46 28.05 40.10
CA GLU A 528 -26.32 27.86 39.19
C GLU A 528 -25.31 26.85 39.73
N MET A 529 -25.00 26.91 41.03
CA MET A 529 -24.09 25.97 41.69
C MET A 529 -24.69 24.56 41.77
N GLU A 530 -25.99 24.40 42.03
CA GLU A 530 -26.68 23.12 41.93
C GLU A 530 -26.64 22.54 40.52
N ASP A 531 -26.88 23.36 39.48
CA ASP A 531 -26.87 22.91 38.09
C ASP A 531 -25.45 22.58 37.59
N LEU A 532 -24.43 23.30 38.08
CA LEU A 532 -23.03 22.92 37.91
C LEU A 532 -22.70 21.61 38.64
N ILE A 533 -23.24 21.37 39.84
CA ILE A 533 -23.08 20.10 40.57
C ILE A 533 -23.75 18.95 39.82
N LYS A 534 -24.97 19.12 39.30
CA LYS A 534 -25.67 18.14 38.43
C LYS A 534 -24.83 17.82 37.19
N LYS A 535 -24.33 18.84 36.49
CA LYS A 535 -23.50 18.70 35.29
C LYS A 535 -22.14 18.05 35.58
N ILE A 536 -21.53 18.31 36.74
CA ILE A 536 -20.34 17.60 37.20
C ILE A 536 -20.66 16.13 37.47
N ALA A 537 -21.79 15.82 38.13
CA ALA A 537 -22.21 14.45 38.37
C ALA A 537 -22.41 13.68 37.04
N ASP A 538 -23.12 14.26 36.08
CA ASP A 538 -23.30 13.69 34.74
C ASP A 538 -21.97 13.42 34.03
N ILE A 539 -21.03 14.38 34.08
CA ILE A 539 -19.69 14.22 33.51
C ILE A 539 -18.91 13.12 34.24
N THR A 540 -19.01 12.99 35.57
CA THR A 540 -18.36 11.90 36.31
C THR A 540 -18.96 10.54 35.98
N LEU A 541 -20.28 10.42 35.80
CA LEU A 541 -20.95 9.19 35.37
C LEU A 541 -20.57 8.82 33.92
N PHE A 542 -20.49 9.81 33.02
CA PHE A 542 -20.02 9.61 31.66
C PHE A 542 -18.55 9.13 31.64
N ASN A 543 -17.68 9.78 32.41
CA ASN A 543 -16.29 9.36 32.55
C ASN A 543 -16.19 7.95 33.13
N GLU A 544 -16.91 7.63 34.21
CA GLU A 544 -16.95 6.28 34.78
C GLU A 544 -17.44 5.22 33.79
N SER A 545 -18.46 5.52 32.98
CA SER A 545 -18.97 4.58 31.97
C SER A 545 -17.96 4.35 30.84
N SER A 546 -17.31 5.43 30.38
CA SER A 546 -16.20 5.38 29.42
C SER A 546 -15.01 4.59 29.96
N ASP A 547 -14.69 4.75 31.25
CA ASP A 547 -13.60 4.07 31.93
C ASP A 547 -13.91 2.57 32.15
N LYS A 548 -15.18 2.22 32.41
CA LYS A 548 -15.67 0.82 32.45
C LYS A 548 -15.61 0.17 31.06
N LEU A 549 -15.95 0.89 29.99
CA LEU A 549 -15.80 0.46 28.60
C LEU A 549 -14.33 0.29 28.19
N LEU A 550 -13.46 1.24 28.53
CA LEU A 550 -12.01 1.14 28.30
C LEU A 550 -11.43 -0.09 29.02
N LYS A 551 -11.78 -0.29 30.29
CA LYS A 551 -11.39 -1.48 31.08
C LYS A 551 -11.99 -2.79 30.55
N LYS A 552 -13.08 -2.75 29.77
CA LYS A 552 -13.62 -3.91 29.05
C LYS A 552 -12.79 -4.17 27.78
N ASN A 553 -12.61 -3.16 26.92
CA ASN A 553 -11.86 -3.28 25.67
C ASN A 553 -10.40 -3.71 25.91
N ILE A 554 -9.77 -3.27 27.01
CA ILE A 554 -8.43 -3.73 27.42
C ILE A 554 -8.42 -5.23 27.72
N ARG A 555 -9.45 -5.76 28.40
CA ARG A 555 -9.59 -7.20 28.68
C ARG A 555 -9.86 -8.00 27.41
N GLU A 556 -10.76 -7.53 26.54
CA GLU A 556 -11.04 -8.18 25.25
C GLU A 556 -9.79 -8.21 24.35
N ASN A 557 -8.99 -7.14 24.33
CA ASN A 557 -7.70 -7.12 23.63
C ASN A 557 -6.67 -8.07 24.26
N GLN A 558 -6.62 -8.20 25.59
CA GLN A 558 -5.78 -9.17 26.28
C GLN A 558 -6.21 -10.62 25.97
N GLU A 559 -7.51 -10.90 25.92
CA GLU A 559 -8.04 -12.20 25.51
C GLU A 559 -7.73 -12.52 24.05
N LEU A 560 -7.86 -11.55 23.14
CA LEU A 560 -7.47 -11.69 21.73
C LEU A 560 -5.96 -11.94 21.59
N LEU A 561 -5.12 -11.24 22.35
CA LEU A 561 -3.68 -11.48 22.38
C LEU A 561 -3.33 -12.88 22.92
N VAL A 562 -4.09 -13.40 23.91
CA VAL A 562 -3.93 -14.78 24.37
C VAL A 562 -4.36 -15.80 23.31
N LYS A 563 -5.49 -15.57 22.63
CA LYS A 563 -5.96 -16.42 21.51
C LYS A 563 -4.94 -16.44 20.37
N GLU A 564 -4.46 -15.29 19.93
CA GLU A 564 -3.44 -15.14 18.90
C GLU A 564 -2.11 -15.84 19.28
N ASN A 565 -1.71 -15.78 20.55
CA ASN A 565 -0.54 -16.52 21.03
C ASN A 565 -0.76 -18.04 21.11
N MET A 566 -1.98 -18.50 21.38
CA MET A 566 -2.34 -19.93 21.33
C MET A 566 -2.39 -20.45 19.89
N GLU A 567 -2.95 -19.68 18.97
CA GLU A 567 -2.93 -19.95 17.52
C GLU A 567 -1.48 -19.97 16.99
N LYS A 568 -0.63 -19.02 17.39
CA LYS A 568 0.82 -19.05 17.09
C LYS A 568 1.53 -20.28 17.67
N ALA A 569 1.07 -20.82 18.80
CA ALA A 569 1.60 -22.06 19.37
C ALA A 569 1.10 -23.31 18.61
N GLU A 570 -0.16 -23.35 18.21
CA GLU A 570 -0.75 -24.37 17.33
C GLU A 570 -0.06 -24.39 15.96
N VAL A 571 0.13 -23.24 15.31
CA VAL A 571 0.84 -23.13 14.03
C VAL A 571 2.27 -23.66 14.17
N LYS A 572 2.98 -23.35 15.27
CA LYS A 572 4.32 -23.93 15.54
C LYS A 572 4.27 -25.44 15.81
N ARG A 573 3.20 -25.96 16.41
CA ARG A 573 2.98 -27.41 16.61
C ARG A 573 2.75 -28.12 15.27
N LEU A 574 1.90 -27.55 14.42
CA LEU A 574 1.59 -28.06 13.08
C LEU A 574 2.80 -27.97 12.14
N GLN A 575 3.58 -26.89 12.19
CA GLN A 575 4.86 -26.77 11.48
C GLN A 575 5.85 -27.85 11.90
N LYS A 576 6.00 -28.12 13.22
CA LYS A 576 6.84 -29.23 13.70
C LYS A 576 6.37 -30.57 13.17
N LEU A 577 5.08 -30.88 13.29
CA LEU A 577 4.51 -32.12 12.74
C LEU A 577 4.72 -32.24 11.22
N LEU A 578 4.59 -31.15 10.47
CA LEU A 578 4.87 -31.13 9.03
C LEU A 578 6.35 -31.40 8.73
N TYR A 579 7.28 -30.83 9.50
CA TYR A 579 8.72 -31.15 9.36
C TYR A 579 9.04 -32.59 9.78
N ASP A 580 8.40 -33.12 10.83
CA ASP A 580 8.55 -34.51 11.28
C ASP A 580 8.03 -35.49 10.21
N GLU A 581 6.89 -35.22 9.58
CA GLU A 581 6.37 -36.02 8.46
C GLU A 581 7.19 -35.85 7.19
N ALA A 582 7.66 -34.64 6.85
CA ALA A 582 8.56 -34.43 5.72
C ALA A 582 9.87 -35.20 5.89
N PHE A 583 10.43 -35.25 7.11
CA PHE A 583 11.61 -36.04 7.44
C PHE A 583 11.32 -37.56 7.39
N LYS A 584 10.14 -38.01 7.84
CA LYS A 584 9.71 -39.42 7.66
C LYS A 584 9.56 -39.80 6.20
N VAL A 585 9.00 -38.92 5.35
CA VAL A 585 8.90 -39.15 3.90
C VAL A 585 10.29 -39.21 3.28
N LEU A 586 11.17 -38.24 3.56
CA LEU A 586 12.54 -38.22 3.05
C LEU A 586 13.31 -39.49 3.44
N THR A 587 13.26 -39.91 4.71
CA THR A 587 13.91 -41.16 5.16
C THR A 587 13.25 -42.43 4.60
N GLN A 588 11.98 -42.39 4.19
CA GLN A 588 11.34 -43.47 3.43
C GLN A 588 11.79 -43.48 1.97
N GLU A 589 12.01 -42.32 1.34
CA GLU A 589 12.55 -42.20 -0.01
C GLU A 589 14.01 -42.64 -0.08
N GLU A 590 14.84 -42.26 0.90
CA GLU A 590 16.21 -42.77 1.05
C GLU A 590 16.22 -44.31 1.15
N ARG A 591 15.38 -44.89 2.02
CA ARG A 591 15.24 -46.35 2.15
C ARG A 591 14.72 -47.00 0.87
N LYS A 592 13.77 -46.38 0.17
CA LYS A 592 13.26 -46.86 -1.12
C LYS A 592 14.37 -46.88 -2.17
N LEU A 593 15.16 -45.80 -2.27
CA LEU A 593 16.29 -45.70 -3.20
C LEU A 593 17.37 -46.74 -2.87
N GLN A 594 17.70 -46.94 -1.59
CA GLN A 594 18.63 -47.97 -1.13
C GLN A 594 18.11 -49.39 -1.43
N ILE A 595 16.82 -49.64 -1.26
CA ILE A 595 16.19 -50.90 -1.68
C ILE A 595 16.21 -51.06 -3.21
N GLU A 596 16.10 -49.97 -3.97
CA GLU A 596 16.23 -49.99 -5.43
C GLU A 596 17.66 -50.21 -5.93
N THR A 597 18.70 -49.69 -5.27
CA THR A 597 20.10 -50.00 -5.62
C THR A 597 20.40 -51.46 -5.34
N VAL A 598 20.06 -51.97 -4.15
CA VAL A 598 20.20 -53.40 -3.80
C VAL A 598 19.41 -54.30 -4.76
N LYS A 599 18.22 -53.89 -5.22
CA LYS A 599 17.46 -54.61 -6.26
C LYS A 599 18.12 -54.55 -7.65
N LYS A 600 18.84 -53.47 -8.00
CA LYS A 600 19.59 -53.35 -9.27
C LYS A 600 20.86 -54.21 -9.22
N GLU A 601 21.60 -54.14 -8.12
CA GLU A 601 22.78 -54.96 -7.81
C GLU A 601 22.42 -56.45 -7.85
N ARG A 602 21.43 -56.90 -7.06
CA ARG A 602 21.02 -58.31 -7.04
C ARG A 602 20.49 -58.80 -8.40
N LYS A 603 19.85 -57.94 -9.20
CA LYS A 603 19.49 -58.26 -10.59
C LYS A 603 20.72 -58.39 -11.50
N HIS A 604 21.78 -57.61 -11.27
CA HIS A 604 23.04 -57.73 -12.00
C HIS A 604 23.81 -59.00 -11.63
N GLU A 605 23.89 -59.34 -10.34
CA GLU A 605 24.43 -60.61 -9.85
C GLU A 605 23.68 -61.81 -10.47
N ILE A 606 22.35 -61.80 -10.44
CA ILE A 606 21.53 -62.86 -11.05
C ILE A 606 21.77 -62.96 -12.56
N LYS A 607 21.97 -61.83 -13.26
CA LYS A 607 22.39 -61.86 -14.68
C LYS A 607 23.76 -62.50 -14.85
N ILE A 608 24.78 -62.08 -14.09
CA ILE A 608 26.14 -62.67 -14.15
C ILE A 608 26.10 -64.17 -13.87
N HIS A 609 25.35 -64.61 -12.87
CA HIS A 609 25.17 -66.05 -12.59
C HIS A 609 24.43 -66.77 -13.72
N ASN A 610 23.41 -66.17 -14.34
CA ASN A 610 22.71 -66.75 -15.47
C ASN A 610 23.59 -66.83 -16.72
N ASP A 611 24.37 -65.79 -17.02
CA ASP A 611 25.30 -65.76 -18.15
C ASP A 611 26.46 -66.76 -17.95
N MET A 612 26.93 -66.93 -16.71
CA MET A 612 27.85 -67.98 -16.30
C MET A 612 27.25 -69.38 -16.49
N LEU A 613 26.00 -69.61 -16.06
CA LEU A 613 25.29 -70.88 -16.26
C LEU A 613 25.05 -71.17 -17.75
N LEU A 614 24.69 -70.17 -18.55
CA LEU A 614 24.58 -70.27 -20.01
C LEU A 614 25.94 -70.58 -20.67
N SER A 615 27.04 -70.06 -20.12
CA SER A 615 28.39 -70.42 -20.56
C SER A 615 28.76 -71.87 -20.18
N GLN A 616 28.39 -72.33 -18.98
CA GLN A 616 28.58 -73.72 -18.55
C GLN A 616 27.74 -74.68 -19.40
N ILE A 617 26.49 -74.35 -19.70
CA ILE A 617 25.63 -75.10 -20.62
C ILE A 617 26.30 -75.20 -22.00
N LYS A 618 26.82 -74.09 -22.56
CA LYS A 618 27.54 -74.13 -23.84
C LYS A 618 28.77 -75.04 -23.81
N VAL A 619 29.55 -75.03 -22.72
CA VAL A 619 30.70 -75.94 -22.55
C VAL A 619 30.23 -77.40 -22.54
N VAL A 620 29.23 -77.73 -21.71
CA VAL A 620 28.64 -79.08 -21.65
C VAL A 620 28.00 -79.50 -22.99
N GLU A 621 27.44 -78.57 -23.76
CA GLU A 621 26.96 -78.85 -25.12
C GLU A 621 28.10 -79.11 -26.11
N THR A 622 29.24 -78.42 -26.00
CA THR A 622 30.44 -78.73 -26.80
C THR A 622 31.06 -80.07 -26.40
N GLU A 623 31.07 -80.42 -25.11
CA GLU A 623 31.49 -81.74 -24.61
C GLU A 623 30.54 -82.84 -25.09
N ARG A 624 29.21 -82.59 -25.08
CA ARG A 624 28.23 -83.51 -25.68
C ARG A 624 28.47 -83.69 -27.19
N GLN A 625 28.89 -82.64 -27.90
CA GLN A 625 29.22 -82.71 -29.32
C GLN A 625 30.52 -83.48 -29.59
N THR A 626 31.58 -83.32 -28.78
CA THR A 626 32.81 -84.12 -28.92
C THR A 626 32.57 -85.58 -28.56
N ILE A 627 31.83 -85.87 -27.48
CA ILE A 627 31.44 -87.24 -27.11
C ILE A 627 30.58 -87.88 -28.21
N ASN A 628 29.66 -87.14 -28.84
CA ASN A 628 28.90 -87.64 -29.99
C ASN A 628 29.81 -87.89 -31.22
N MET A 629 30.82 -87.05 -31.45
CA MET A 629 31.81 -87.27 -32.51
C MET A 629 32.63 -88.54 -32.26
N GLU A 630 33.14 -88.74 -31.03
CA GLU A 630 33.82 -89.96 -30.62
C GLU A 630 32.91 -91.19 -30.73
N LEU A 631 31.64 -91.07 -30.37
CA LEU A 631 30.64 -92.14 -30.51
C LEU A 631 30.40 -92.47 -31.99
N HIS A 632 30.31 -91.48 -32.88
CA HIS A 632 30.23 -91.72 -34.31
C HIS A 632 31.51 -92.32 -34.90
N GLU A 633 32.70 -91.95 -34.40
CA GLU A 633 33.95 -92.64 -34.72
C GLU A 633 33.93 -94.11 -34.24
N ARG A 634 33.45 -94.37 -33.03
CA ARG A 634 33.34 -95.73 -32.47
C ARG A 634 32.33 -96.56 -33.27
N GLN A 635 31.21 -95.97 -33.68
CA GLN A 635 30.24 -96.56 -34.60
C GLN A 635 30.85 -96.81 -35.99
N ALA A 636 31.67 -95.91 -36.52
CA ALA A 636 32.37 -96.12 -37.80
C ALA A 636 33.43 -97.23 -37.71
N LYS A 637 34.16 -97.31 -36.59
CA LYS A 637 35.10 -98.39 -36.27
C LYS A 637 34.35 -99.73 -36.12
N LEU A 638 33.19 -99.76 -35.46
CA LEU A 638 32.30 -100.92 -35.38
C LEU A 638 31.71 -101.31 -36.74
N LYS A 639 31.28 -100.36 -37.59
CA LYS A 639 30.81 -100.65 -38.95
C LYS A 639 31.92 -101.22 -39.83
N LYS A 640 33.15 -100.70 -39.73
CA LYS A 640 34.33 -101.28 -40.40
C LYS A 640 34.65 -102.68 -39.91
N LEU A 641 34.53 -102.94 -38.61
CA LEU A 641 34.73 -104.28 -38.04
C LEU A 641 33.61 -105.25 -38.43
N GLY A 642 32.36 -104.77 -38.46
CA GLY A 642 31.17 -105.50 -38.91
C GLY A 642 31.28 -105.88 -40.37
N ALA A 643 31.58 -104.93 -41.26
CA ALA A 643 31.84 -105.21 -42.68
C ALA A 643 33.04 -106.16 -42.88
N ARG A 644 34.07 -106.10 -42.02
CA ARG A 644 35.18 -107.06 -42.05
C ARG A 644 34.75 -108.46 -41.59
N HIS A 645 33.82 -108.55 -40.64
CA HIS A 645 33.19 -109.80 -40.20
C HIS A 645 32.23 -110.37 -41.25
N GLU A 646 31.50 -109.50 -41.94
CA GLU A 646 30.61 -109.82 -43.06
C GLU A 646 31.43 -110.37 -44.24
N ILE A 647 32.51 -109.70 -44.63
CA ILE A 647 33.48 -110.21 -45.62
C ILE A 647 34.09 -111.54 -45.16
N LEU A 648 34.44 -111.71 -43.89
CA LEU A 648 34.97 -112.98 -43.36
C LEU A 648 33.92 -114.11 -43.41
N THR A 649 32.65 -113.81 -43.15
CA THR A 649 31.54 -114.77 -43.23
C THR A 649 31.20 -115.11 -44.68
N SER A 650 31.21 -114.13 -45.60
CA SER A 650 31.08 -114.35 -47.05
C SER A 650 32.25 -115.16 -47.61
N ALA A 651 33.47 -114.99 -47.07
CA ALA A 651 34.64 -115.80 -47.40
C ALA A 651 34.63 -117.20 -46.75
N MET A 652 33.60 -117.54 -45.97
CA MET A 652 33.39 -118.87 -45.37
C MET A 652 32.08 -119.55 -45.85
N ALA A 653 31.39 -119.00 -46.85
CA ALA A 653 30.20 -119.58 -47.46
C ALA A 653 30.52 -120.12 -48.88
N PRO A 654 30.51 -121.45 -49.10
CA PRO A 654 30.88 -122.03 -50.40
C PRO A 654 29.72 -122.08 -51.40
N SER A 655 30.01 -121.84 -52.68
CA SER A 655 29.14 -122.13 -53.82
C SER A 655 29.99 -122.37 -55.07
N ASP A 656 29.57 -123.34 -55.90
CA ASP A 656 30.23 -123.92 -57.08
C ASP A 656 31.26 -123.12 -57.90
N GLY A 657 32.32 -123.82 -58.35
CA GLY A 657 32.94 -123.56 -59.66
C GLY A 657 34.41 -123.10 -59.67
N GLU A 658 35.34 -124.07 -59.65
CA GLU A 658 36.69 -124.06 -60.26
C GLU A 658 37.61 -122.81 -60.17
N GLU A 659 38.75 -122.96 -59.47
CA GLU A 659 40.15 -122.70 -59.95
C GLU A 659 41.11 -122.26 -58.82
N GLU A 660 41.64 -123.21 -58.03
CA GLU A 660 42.85 -122.96 -57.23
C GLU A 660 44.11 -123.16 -58.09
N LYS A 661 44.77 -122.07 -58.52
CA LYS A 661 46.06 -122.14 -59.24
C LYS A 661 47.12 -121.22 -58.63
N SER A 662 47.88 -121.77 -57.68
CA SER A 662 48.97 -121.07 -57.01
C SER A 662 50.28 -121.05 -57.81
N GLN A 663 51.23 -120.23 -57.38
CA GLN A 663 52.30 -119.65 -58.22
C GLN A 663 53.38 -120.62 -58.76
N ALA A 664 53.27 -121.93 -58.52
CA ALA A 664 54.21 -122.93 -59.02
C ALA A 664 54.00 -123.31 -60.51
N TYR A 665 52.77 -123.25 -61.02
CA TYR A 665 52.42 -123.72 -62.36
C TYR A 665 53.19 -122.99 -63.48
N TYR A 666 53.29 -121.66 -63.38
CA TYR A 666 53.94 -120.81 -64.39
C TYR A 666 55.46 -120.98 -64.48
N VAL A 667 56.11 -121.48 -63.42
CA VAL A 667 57.56 -121.73 -63.43
C VAL A 667 57.91 -122.99 -64.24
N ILE A 668 57.01 -123.98 -64.28
CA ILE A 668 57.24 -125.25 -64.97
C ILE A 668 56.97 -125.12 -66.48
N LYS A 669 55.87 -124.48 -66.89
CA LYS A 669 55.54 -124.36 -68.32
C LYS A 669 56.57 -123.53 -69.10
N ALA A 670 57.07 -122.45 -68.51
CA ALA A 670 58.08 -121.57 -69.12
C ALA A 670 59.45 -122.26 -69.32
N ALA A 671 59.69 -123.43 -68.72
CA ALA A 671 60.88 -124.24 -69.00
C ALA A 671 60.72 -125.07 -70.29
N GLN A 672 59.51 -125.61 -70.56
CA GLN A 672 59.27 -126.51 -71.69
C GLN A 672 59.24 -125.75 -73.03
N GLU A 673 58.58 -124.60 -73.08
CA GLU A 673 58.50 -123.75 -74.29
C GLU A 673 59.87 -123.21 -74.75
N LYS A 674 60.91 -123.33 -73.91
CA LYS A 674 62.29 -122.93 -74.24
C LYS A 674 63.10 -124.02 -74.93
N GLU A 675 62.77 -125.30 -74.74
CA GLU A 675 63.52 -126.44 -75.29
C GLU A 675 63.04 -126.78 -76.71
N GLU A 676 61.72 -126.70 -76.96
CA GLU A 676 61.12 -126.91 -78.28
C GLU A 676 61.61 -125.90 -79.33
N LEU A 677 61.82 -124.63 -78.93
CA LEU A 677 62.36 -123.59 -79.80
C LEU A 677 63.83 -123.79 -80.21
N GLN A 678 64.58 -124.65 -79.52
CA GLN A 678 65.97 -124.94 -79.87
C GLN A 678 66.06 -126.02 -80.97
N VAL A 679 65.21 -127.05 -80.92
CA VAL A 679 65.18 -128.15 -81.92
C VAL A 679 64.76 -127.65 -83.31
N ILE A 680 63.92 -126.62 -83.39
CA ILE A 680 63.47 -126.03 -84.66
C ILE A 680 64.60 -125.27 -85.38
N GLY A 681 65.65 -124.83 -84.67
CA GLY A 681 66.82 -124.19 -85.27
C GLY A 681 67.66 -125.15 -86.13
N ASP A 682 68.09 -126.26 -85.51
CA ASP A 682 69.00 -127.23 -86.13
C ASP A 682 68.40 -127.88 -87.41
N GLU A 683 67.07 -127.98 -87.51
CA GLU A 683 66.39 -128.58 -88.66
C GLU A 683 66.27 -127.63 -89.88
N LEU A 684 66.58 -126.33 -89.74
CA LEU A 684 66.57 -125.36 -90.84
C LEU A 684 67.93 -125.28 -91.56
N ASP A 685 69.03 -125.21 -90.81
CA ASP A 685 70.38 -125.17 -91.39
C ASP A 685 70.69 -126.43 -92.22
N ALA A 686 70.18 -127.59 -91.80
CA ALA A 686 70.29 -128.84 -92.55
C ALA A 686 69.62 -128.80 -93.94
N LYS A 687 68.65 -127.91 -94.17
CA LYS A 687 67.95 -127.77 -95.47
C LYS A 687 68.68 -126.81 -96.41
N ILE A 688 69.36 -125.79 -95.89
CA ILE A 688 70.12 -124.79 -96.67
C ILE A 688 71.21 -125.47 -97.52
N HIS A 689 72.05 -126.31 -96.92
CA HIS A 689 73.14 -127.02 -97.61
C HIS A 689 72.69 -128.10 -98.63
N LYS A 690 71.39 -128.37 -98.74
CA LYS A 690 70.81 -129.19 -99.81
C LYS A 690 70.52 -128.34 -101.06
N ALA A 691 69.82 -127.21 -100.88
CA ALA A 691 69.47 -126.29 -101.97
C ALA A 691 70.69 -125.76 -102.74
N GLU A 692 71.81 -125.51 -102.05
CA GLU A 692 73.07 -125.05 -102.66
C GLU A 692 73.68 -126.04 -103.68
N LYS A 693 73.36 -127.33 -103.57
CA LYS A 693 73.85 -128.38 -104.49
C LYS A 693 72.94 -128.57 -105.70
N GLU A 694 71.62 -128.43 -105.50
CA GLU A 694 70.61 -128.64 -106.53
C GLU A 694 70.63 -127.51 -107.59
N ASN A 695 70.86 -126.26 -107.19
CA ASN A 695 71.00 -125.13 -108.12
C ASN A 695 72.08 -125.34 -109.20
N ARG A 696 73.18 -126.05 -108.88
CA ARG A 696 74.26 -126.33 -109.85
C ARG A 696 73.92 -127.40 -110.88
N ALA A 697 72.81 -128.14 -110.70
CA ALA A 697 72.32 -129.09 -111.70
C ALA A 697 71.33 -128.44 -112.68
N LEU A 698 70.54 -127.46 -112.23
CA LEU A 698 69.47 -126.83 -113.01
C LEU A 698 69.98 -125.97 -114.20
N ASP A 699 71.14 -125.32 -114.05
CA ASP A 699 71.75 -124.49 -115.11
C ASP A 699 72.04 -125.25 -116.42
N ASN A 700 72.18 -126.57 -116.36
CA ASN A 700 72.47 -127.41 -117.53
C ASN A 700 71.21 -127.94 -118.23
N THR A 701 70.07 -128.07 -117.53
CA THR A 701 68.80 -128.50 -118.17
C THR A 701 68.07 -127.32 -118.83
N ILE A 702 68.17 -126.11 -118.27
CA ILE A 702 67.57 -124.88 -118.82
C ILE A 702 67.97 -124.64 -120.29
N LYS A 703 69.24 -124.94 -120.65
CA LYS A 703 69.77 -124.78 -122.01
C LYS A 703 69.08 -125.67 -123.05
N LEU A 704 68.58 -126.84 -122.64
CA LEU A 704 67.90 -127.80 -123.52
C LEU A 704 66.38 -127.57 -123.56
N LEU A 705 65.83 -126.91 -122.53
CA LEU A 705 64.41 -126.55 -122.42
C LEU A 705 64.07 -125.32 -123.28
N ASN A 706 64.99 -124.37 -123.43
CA ASN A 706 64.78 -123.13 -124.19
C ASN A 706 64.53 -123.34 -125.70
N SER A 707 65.19 -124.31 -126.34
CA SER A 707 65.02 -124.57 -127.78
C SER A 707 63.64 -125.16 -128.12
N SER A 708 63.08 -126.00 -127.24
CA SER A 708 61.72 -126.52 -127.39
C SER A 708 60.67 -125.43 -127.14
N ASN A 709 60.89 -124.59 -126.13
CA ASN A 709 59.99 -123.47 -125.79
C ASN A 709 59.86 -122.42 -126.91
N GLU A 710 60.87 -122.22 -127.76
CA GLU A 710 60.76 -121.22 -128.84
C GLU A 710 59.73 -121.61 -129.91
N SER A 711 59.59 -122.92 -130.19
CA SER A 711 58.55 -123.44 -131.09
C SER A 711 57.15 -123.30 -130.48
N TYR A 712 56.99 -123.60 -129.19
CA TYR A 712 55.70 -123.46 -128.48
C TYR A 712 55.27 -122.00 -128.26
N ARG A 713 56.20 -121.04 -128.16
CA ARG A 713 55.86 -119.62 -128.03
C ARG A 713 55.26 -119.03 -129.31
N LYS A 714 55.61 -119.55 -130.48
CA LYS A 714 55.11 -119.08 -131.78
C LYS A 714 53.65 -119.50 -132.06
N SER A 715 53.06 -120.39 -131.26
CA SER A 715 51.67 -120.86 -131.44
C SER A 715 50.65 -120.24 -130.46
N PHE A 716 51.03 -119.31 -129.57
CA PHE A 716 50.15 -118.85 -128.48
C PHE A 716 50.00 -117.33 -128.28
N ASN A 717 50.71 -116.48 -129.02
CA ASN A 717 50.55 -115.02 -128.89
C ASN A 717 49.40 -114.47 -129.75
N ARG A 718 48.23 -114.19 -129.13
CA ARG A 718 47.26 -113.22 -129.67
C ARG A 718 46.40 -112.55 -128.58
N VAL A 719 46.83 -111.36 -128.17
CA VAL A 719 45.99 -110.31 -127.56
C VAL A 719 46.45 -108.99 -128.20
N GLU A 720 45.51 -108.10 -128.55
CA GLU A 720 45.77 -106.87 -129.30
C GLU A 720 45.42 -105.64 -128.44
N GLU A 721 46.22 -104.56 -128.51
CA GLU A 721 46.34 -103.53 -127.45
C GLU A 721 45.24 -102.45 -127.42
N ASN A 722 43.98 -102.77 -127.76
CA ASN A 722 42.87 -101.79 -127.75
C ASN A 722 41.57 -102.38 -127.17
N SER A 723 41.21 -101.98 -125.94
CA SER A 723 39.89 -102.23 -125.33
C SER A 723 39.54 -101.18 -124.26
N GLN A 724 38.27 -101.09 -123.88
CA GLN A 724 37.65 -99.96 -123.18
C GLN A 724 38.05 -99.79 -121.70
N GLU A 725 38.62 -100.82 -121.07
CA GLU A 725 38.96 -100.87 -119.64
C GLU A 725 39.96 -99.78 -119.19
N MET A 726 40.78 -99.26 -120.11
CA MET A 726 41.73 -98.18 -119.86
C MET A 726 41.10 -96.77 -119.80
N GLU A 727 39.86 -96.60 -120.25
CA GLU A 727 39.13 -95.33 -120.11
C GLU A 727 38.39 -95.26 -118.78
N GLU A 728 37.72 -96.34 -118.37
CA GLU A 728 37.03 -96.42 -117.07
C GLU A 728 38.00 -96.14 -115.91
N LYS A 729 39.23 -96.69 -115.97
CA LYS A 729 40.30 -96.45 -115.00
C LYS A 729 40.57 -94.96 -114.79
N LYS A 730 40.70 -94.17 -115.87
CA LYS A 730 40.95 -92.72 -115.77
C LYS A 730 39.82 -92.01 -115.03
N THR A 731 38.56 -92.36 -115.32
CA THR A 731 37.40 -91.73 -114.65
C THR A 731 37.28 -92.09 -113.16
N LEU A 732 37.95 -93.16 -112.70
CA LEU A 732 38.03 -93.52 -111.29
C LEU A 732 39.17 -92.78 -110.59
N ASP A 733 40.34 -92.67 -111.23
CA ASP A 733 41.48 -91.88 -110.73
C ASP A 733 41.11 -90.38 -110.57
N GLU A 734 40.33 -89.81 -111.49
CA GLU A 734 39.82 -88.43 -111.40
C GLU A 734 38.86 -88.23 -110.21
N LYS A 735 37.93 -89.15 -109.96
CA LYS A 735 37.01 -89.09 -108.81
C LYS A 735 37.76 -89.20 -107.48
N LEU A 736 38.81 -90.04 -107.45
CA LEU A 736 39.68 -90.21 -106.29
C LEU A 736 40.43 -88.91 -105.96
N HIS A 737 40.87 -88.15 -106.96
CA HIS A 737 41.48 -86.84 -106.77
C HIS A 737 40.53 -85.79 -106.17
N VAL A 738 39.28 -85.69 -106.64
CA VAL A 738 38.30 -84.72 -106.11
C VAL A 738 38.05 -84.93 -104.61
N VAL A 739 37.86 -86.19 -104.19
CA VAL A 739 37.65 -86.54 -102.77
C VAL A 739 38.89 -86.23 -101.91
N GLN A 740 40.11 -86.38 -102.45
CA GLN A 740 41.32 -85.96 -101.76
C GLN A 740 41.40 -84.44 -101.55
N ASP A 741 40.92 -83.63 -102.49
CA ASP A 741 40.94 -82.17 -102.35
C ASP A 741 39.85 -81.63 -101.41
N GLU A 742 38.66 -82.22 -101.37
CA GLU A 742 37.69 -81.93 -100.29
C GLU A 742 38.26 -82.26 -98.90
N LEU A 743 38.96 -83.39 -98.78
CA LEU A 743 39.60 -83.82 -97.53
C LEU A 743 40.76 -82.88 -97.14
N ARG A 744 41.50 -82.34 -98.11
CA ARG A 744 42.51 -81.27 -97.91
C ARG A 744 41.88 -79.94 -97.51
N LEU A 745 40.70 -79.59 -98.03
CA LEU A 745 39.95 -78.39 -97.64
C LEU A 745 39.41 -78.49 -96.21
N LYS A 746 38.78 -79.61 -95.84
CA LYS A 746 38.33 -79.84 -94.45
C LYS A 746 39.51 -79.87 -93.46
N LYS A 747 40.66 -80.48 -93.83
CA LYS A 747 41.88 -80.40 -93.01
C LYS A 747 42.45 -78.98 -92.88
N ARG A 748 42.34 -78.12 -93.91
CA ARG A 748 42.66 -76.69 -93.79
C ARG A 748 41.70 -75.99 -92.84
N ARG A 749 40.39 -76.21 -92.96
CA ARG A 749 39.39 -75.59 -92.08
C ARG A 749 39.55 -75.98 -90.60
N CYS A 750 39.96 -77.22 -90.32
CA CYS A 750 40.31 -77.63 -88.96
C CYS A 750 41.62 -77.01 -88.43
N LYS A 751 42.57 -76.66 -89.31
CA LYS A 751 43.76 -75.90 -88.92
C LYS A 751 43.41 -74.44 -88.63
N GLU A 752 42.67 -73.79 -89.52
CA GLU A 752 42.17 -72.41 -89.32
C GLU A 752 41.46 -72.27 -87.96
N LEU A 753 40.52 -73.18 -87.63
CA LEU A 753 39.80 -73.16 -86.35
C LEU A 753 40.69 -73.48 -85.13
N ASN A 754 41.77 -74.25 -85.29
CA ASN A 754 42.73 -74.48 -84.21
C ASN A 754 43.68 -73.28 -84.04
N GLU A 755 44.07 -72.61 -85.12
CA GLU A 755 44.88 -71.39 -85.12
C GLU A 755 44.07 -70.21 -84.54
N ASP A 756 42.76 -70.13 -84.83
CA ASP A 756 41.81 -69.24 -84.16
C ASP A 756 41.71 -69.53 -82.64
N LEU A 757 41.67 -70.81 -82.23
CA LEU A 757 41.67 -71.19 -80.82
C LEU A 757 43.01 -70.88 -80.13
N GLU A 758 44.14 -71.21 -80.72
CA GLU A 758 45.48 -70.93 -80.16
C GLU A 758 45.76 -69.43 -80.06
N THR A 759 45.26 -68.61 -80.99
CA THR A 759 45.35 -67.15 -80.89
C THR A 759 44.38 -66.58 -79.85
N MET A 760 43.18 -67.14 -79.70
CA MET A 760 42.25 -66.77 -78.62
C MET A 760 42.76 -67.19 -77.23
N GLU A 761 43.42 -68.35 -77.09
CA GLU A 761 44.10 -68.75 -75.86
C GLU A 761 45.36 -67.90 -75.61
N SER A 762 46.13 -67.57 -76.64
CA SER A 762 47.33 -66.72 -76.52
C SER A 762 46.97 -65.30 -76.10
N THR A 763 45.91 -64.71 -76.67
CA THR A 763 45.39 -63.41 -76.24
C THR A 763 44.80 -63.49 -74.83
N LEU A 764 44.02 -64.51 -74.49
CA LEU A 764 43.49 -64.71 -73.13
C LEU A 764 44.62 -64.90 -72.08
N ASN A 765 45.70 -65.60 -72.43
CA ASN A 765 46.88 -65.73 -71.59
C ASN A 765 47.73 -64.44 -71.56
N HIS A 766 47.74 -63.63 -72.63
CA HIS A 766 48.27 -62.27 -72.61
C HIS A 766 47.46 -61.38 -71.65
N LYS A 767 46.11 -61.41 -71.69
CA LYS A 767 45.25 -60.68 -70.74
C LYS A 767 45.44 -61.14 -69.29
N LYS A 768 45.63 -62.45 -69.05
CA LYS A 768 45.99 -62.96 -67.72
C LYS A 768 47.35 -62.43 -67.25
N ARG A 769 48.35 -62.37 -68.13
CA ARG A 769 49.67 -61.79 -67.82
C ARG A 769 49.58 -60.28 -67.59
N GLU A 770 48.91 -59.52 -68.46
CA GLU A 770 48.62 -58.09 -68.26
C GLU A 770 47.92 -57.87 -66.90
N SER A 771 46.94 -58.70 -66.53
CA SER A 771 46.25 -58.63 -65.24
C SER A 771 47.16 -58.99 -64.05
N ALA A 772 48.07 -59.94 -64.20
CA ALA A 772 49.07 -60.28 -63.18
C ALA A 772 50.07 -59.14 -62.98
N THR A 773 50.69 -58.65 -64.06
CA THR A 773 51.65 -57.53 -64.00
C THR A 773 51.00 -56.24 -63.53
N LEU A 774 49.72 -55.99 -63.83
CA LEU A 774 48.98 -54.85 -63.27
C LEU A 774 48.67 -55.03 -61.77
N LYS A 775 48.42 -56.24 -61.28
CA LYS A 775 48.28 -56.51 -59.84
C LYS A 775 49.62 -56.35 -59.12
N GLU A 776 50.71 -56.84 -59.71
CA GLU A 776 52.07 -56.68 -59.21
C GLU A 776 52.47 -55.20 -59.21
N PHE A 777 52.18 -54.45 -60.28
CA PHE A 777 52.39 -53.00 -60.35
C PHE A 777 51.55 -52.25 -59.31
N VAL A 778 50.26 -52.60 -59.11
CA VAL A 778 49.43 -52.01 -58.04
C VAL A 778 49.95 -52.38 -56.64
N ASN A 779 50.50 -53.57 -56.44
CA ASN A 779 51.13 -53.95 -55.17
C ASN A 779 52.46 -53.25 -54.95
N CYS A 780 53.28 -53.07 -56.00
CA CYS A 780 54.50 -52.26 -55.96
C CYS A 780 54.16 -50.79 -55.68
N LYS A 781 53.17 -50.21 -56.36
CA LYS A 781 52.71 -48.84 -56.12
C LYS A 781 52.05 -48.67 -54.75
N LYS A 782 51.46 -49.70 -54.16
CA LYS A 782 51.05 -49.70 -52.75
C LYS A 782 52.23 -49.79 -51.77
N ALA A 783 53.25 -50.59 -52.09
CA ALA A 783 54.48 -50.64 -51.31
C ALA A 783 55.22 -49.28 -51.36
N GLU A 784 55.40 -48.71 -52.56
CA GLU A 784 55.91 -47.36 -52.80
C GLU A 784 55.05 -46.30 -52.11
N LEU A 785 53.72 -46.36 -52.15
CA LEU A 785 52.86 -45.43 -51.40
C LEU A 785 53.05 -45.61 -49.88
N SER A 786 53.15 -46.82 -49.35
CA SER A 786 53.40 -47.03 -47.91
C SER A 786 54.82 -46.63 -47.49
N ALA A 787 55.79 -46.68 -48.41
CA ALA A 787 57.12 -46.11 -48.22
C ALA A 787 57.05 -44.58 -48.26
N LEU A 788 56.41 -43.99 -49.26
CA LEU A 788 56.19 -42.54 -49.40
C LEU A 788 55.33 -41.95 -48.28
N GLU A 789 54.41 -42.70 -47.67
CA GLU A 789 53.67 -42.27 -46.48
C GLU A 789 54.58 -42.21 -45.25
N LYS A 790 55.50 -43.19 -45.11
CA LYS A 790 56.55 -43.19 -44.08
C LYS A 790 57.62 -42.13 -44.35
N ASP A 791 58.02 -41.93 -45.60
CA ASP A 791 58.99 -40.90 -45.98
C ASP A 791 58.35 -39.51 -45.85
N LEU A 792 57.08 -39.30 -46.22
CA LEU A 792 56.37 -38.04 -45.97
C LEU A 792 56.15 -37.78 -44.49
N SER A 793 56.07 -38.80 -43.63
CA SER A 793 56.03 -38.60 -42.19
C SER A 793 57.43 -38.30 -41.64
N ASP A 794 58.47 -39.02 -42.05
CA ASP A 794 59.86 -38.81 -41.64
C ASP A 794 60.47 -37.50 -42.16
N ILE A 795 60.20 -37.12 -43.41
CA ILE A 795 60.53 -35.82 -44.04
C ILE A 795 59.87 -34.70 -43.26
N LYS A 796 58.62 -34.90 -42.84
CA LYS A 796 57.94 -34.01 -41.90
C LYS A 796 58.71 -33.93 -40.56
N VAL A 797 59.12 -35.03 -39.91
CA VAL A 797 59.91 -34.92 -38.64
C VAL A 797 61.22 -34.17 -38.85
N LYS A 798 61.85 -34.38 -40.00
CA LYS A 798 63.08 -33.68 -40.40
C LYS A 798 62.79 -32.19 -40.63
N LYS A 799 61.73 -31.82 -41.33
CA LYS A 799 61.34 -30.41 -41.59
C LYS A 799 60.84 -29.70 -40.32
N ASP A 800 60.12 -30.39 -39.43
CA ASP A 800 59.77 -29.93 -38.08
C ASP A 800 61.00 -29.64 -37.22
N ARG A 801 61.95 -30.58 -37.19
CA ARG A 801 63.23 -30.42 -36.49
C ARG A 801 64.07 -29.29 -37.10
N VAL A 802 64.12 -29.19 -38.43
CA VAL A 802 64.87 -28.15 -39.15
C VAL A 802 64.22 -26.78 -39.01
N SER A 803 62.90 -26.64 -39.08
CA SER A 803 62.21 -25.37 -38.83
C SER A 803 62.50 -24.86 -37.41
N ARG A 804 62.40 -25.73 -36.39
CA ARG A 804 62.80 -25.40 -35.01
C ARG A 804 64.28 -25.07 -34.87
N GLN A 805 65.14 -25.63 -35.74
CA GLN A 805 66.58 -25.40 -35.74
C GLN A 805 66.96 -24.11 -36.48
N ASN A 806 66.31 -23.76 -37.60
CA ASN A 806 66.42 -22.45 -38.26
C ASN A 806 65.93 -21.35 -37.33
N ILE A 807 64.74 -21.47 -36.73
CA ILE A 807 64.20 -20.54 -35.73
C ILE A 807 65.14 -20.36 -34.50
N ARG A 808 66.03 -21.33 -34.26
CA ARG A 808 67.10 -21.23 -33.26
C ARG A 808 68.36 -20.56 -33.82
N CYS A 809 68.83 -20.96 -34.99
CA CYS A 809 70.01 -20.39 -35.65
C CYS A 809 69.79 -18.92 -36.03
N SER A 810 68.63 -18.53 -36.56
CA SER A 810 68.21 -17.13 -36.73
C SER A 810 68.30 -16.34 -35.44
N ARG A 811 67.80 -16.88 -34.32
CA ARG A 811 67.96 -16.22 -33.00
C ARG A 811 69.40 -16.17 -32.53
N GLU A 812 70.21 -17.18 -32.83
CA GLU A 812 71.64 -17.21 -32.51
C GLU A 812 72.45 -16.24 -33.42
N ILE A 813 72.02 -16.00 -34.67
CA ILE A 813 72.60 -14.99 -35.59
C ILE A 813 72.21 -13.57 -35.17
N ARG A 814 70.91 -13.29 -34.99
CA ARG A 814 70.40 -11.98 -34.54
C ARG A 814 71.00 -11.57 -33.19
N SER A 815 71.20 -12.53 -32.27
CA SER A 815 71.88 -12.26 -30.99
C SER A 815 73.41 -12.14 -31.07
N GLN A 816 74.07 -12.70 -32.09
CA GLN A 816 75.51 -12.51 -32.34
C GLN A 816 75.82 -11.21 -33.07
N GLN A 817 74.95 -10.76 -33.98
CA GLN A 817 75.08 -9.47 -34.68
C GLN A 817 74.51 -8.28 -33.87
N GLY A 818 73.65 -8.55 -32.88
CA GLY A 818 73.11 -7.52 -31.98
C GLY A 818 71.95 -6.72 -32.58
N VAL A 819 71.19 -7.32 -33.49
CA VAL A 819 70.16 -6.67 -34.31
C VAL A 819 68.79 -7.31 -34.07
N THR A 820 67.72 -6.52 -34.08
CA THR A 820 66.34 -6.98 -33.78
C THR A 820 65.42 -7.13 -34.98
N HIS A 821 65.84 -6.67 -36.17
CA HIS A 821 65.19 -6.94 -37.46
C HIS A 821 65.87 -8.13 -38.18
N GLU A 822 65.21 -8.68 -39.20
CA GLU A 822 65.78 -9.60 -40.18
C GLU A 822 67.12 -9.07 -40.71
N THR A 823 68.14 -9.93 -40.78
CA THR A 823 69.43 -9.53 -41.35
C THR A 823 69.40 -9.61 -42.88
N GLU A 824 70.27 -8.85 -43.57
CA GLU A 824 70.40 -8.93 -45.04
C GLU A 824 70.71 -10.37 -45.52
N GLU A 825 71.35 -11.16 -44.66
CA GLU A 825 71.65 -12.58 -44.90
C GLU A 825 70.38 -13.45 -44.84
N GLU A 826 69.48 -13.22 -43.88
CA GLU A 826 68.19 -13.90 -43.81
C GLU A 826 67.29 -13.52 -45.00
N LEU A 827 67.31 -12.25 -45.42
CA LEU A 827 66.58 -11.79 -46.60
C LEU A 827 67.12 -12.39 -47.91
N ASP A 828 68.44 -12.53 -48.10
CA ASP A 828 68.97 -13.25 -49.28
C ASP A 828 68.70 -14.76 -49.20
N PHE A 829 68.63 -15.37 -48.02
CA PHE A 829 68.18 -16.77 -47.89
C PHE A 829 66.72 -16.93 -48.35
N GLU A 830 65.79 -16.08 -47.91
CA GLU A 830 64.40 -16.15 -48.38
C GLU A 830 64.26 -15.79 -49.87
N LEU A 831 65.00 -14.79 -50.38
CA LEU A 831 65.01 -14.47 -51.83
C LEU A 831 65.59 -15.61 -52.68
N ARG A 832 66.48 -16.44 -52.10
CA ARG A 832 67.07 -17.60 -52.75
C ARG A 832 66.16 -18.83 -52.64
N GLU A 833 65.48 -19.04 -51.51
CA GLU A 833 64.43 -20.06 -51.37
C GLU A 833 63.24 -19.76 -52.30
N LEU A 834 62.78 -18.51 -52.40
CA LEU A 834 61.76 -18.09 -53.36
C LEU A 834 62.19 -18.33 -54.82
N LYS A 835 63.46 -18.06 -55.17
CA LYS A 835 64.01 -18.39 -56.50
C LYS A 835 64.05 -19.89 -56.75
N GLU A 836 64.49 -20.71 -55.79
CA GLU A 836 64.46 -22.17 -55.92
C GLU A 836 63.02 -22.70 -55.99
N VAL A 837 62.06 -22.15 -55.24
CA VAL A 837 60.63 -22.52 -55.32
C VAL A 837 60.07 -22.19 -56.70
N VAL A 838 60.32 -20.99 -57.24
CA VAL A 838 59.89 -20.63 -58.61
C VAL A 838 60.55 -21.54 -59.66
N GLN A 839 61.86 -21.81 -59.54
CA GLN A 839 62.60 -22.65 -60.48
C GLN A 839 62.19 -24.12 -60.41
N ASN A 840 61.91 -24.64 -59.22
CA ASN A 840 61.38 -25.99 -59.00
C ASN A 840 59.95 -26.12 -59.52
N ASN A 841 59.06 -25.16 -59.23
CA ASN A 841 57.69 -25.12 -59.74
C ASN A 841 57.67 -25.09 -61.28
N LEU A 842 58.52 -24.26 -61.92
CA LEU A 842 58.71 -24.27 -63.37
C LEU A 842 59.18 -25.64 -63.86
N SER A 843 60.11 -26.29 -63.15
CA SER A 843 60.57 -27.64 -63.50
C SER A 843 59.47 -28.71 -63.38
N GLU A 844 58.57 -28.60 -62.41
CA GLU A 844 57.44 -29.53 -62.23
C GLU A 844 56.34 -29.29 -63.25
N ILE A 845 56.00 -28.03 -63.54
CA ILE A 845 55.07 -27.65 -64.62
C ILE A 845 55.56 -28.19 -65.97
N ILE A 846 56.86 -28.07 -66.27
CA ILE A 846 57.46 -28.64 -67.50
C ILE A 846 57.37 -30.18 -67.50
N LYS A 847 57.70 -30.87 -66.39
CA LYS A 847 57.58 -32.34 -66.29
C LYS A 847 56.13 -32.82 -66.45
N ILE A 848 55.16 -32.08 -65.91
CA ILE A 848 53.73 -32.40 -66.02
C ILE A 848 53.24 -32.18 -67.46
N ALA A 849 53.60 -31.07 -68.09
CA ALA A 849 53.26 -30.81 -69.50
C ALA A 849 53.80 -31.92 -70.43
N GLN A 850 55.07 -32.34 -70.23
CA GLN A 850 55.71 -33.43 -70.96
C GLN A 850 55.07 -34.82 -70.77
N HIS A 851 54.19 -35.01 -69.78
CA HIS A 851 53.58 -36.29 -69.46
C HIS A 851 52.11 -36.44 -69.87
N TYR A 852 51.42 -35.36 -70.28
CA TYR A 852 49.99 -35.42 -70.57
C TYR A 852 49.60 -35.05 -72.01
N ASP A 853 50.19 -34.03 -72.63
CA ASP A 853 49.90 -33.72 -74.05
C ASP A 853 50.98 -32.80 -74.68
N GLU A 854 51.51 -33.17 -75.85
CA GLU A 854 52.67 -32.49 -76.46
C GLU A 854 52.30 -31.08 -76.97
N SER A 855 51.03 -30.87 -77.35
CA SER A 855 50.47 -29.56 -77.72
C SER A 855 50.41 -28.55 -76.55
N ILE A 856 50.35 -29.04 -75.30
CA ILE A 856 50.43 -28.20 -74.10
C ILE A 856 51.88 -27.76 -73.88
N SER A 857 52.86 -28.60 -74.21
CA SER A 857 54.29 -28.24 -74.11
C SER A 857 54.66 -27.10 -75.08
N GLU A 858 54.21 -27.15 -76.35
CA GLU A 858 54.49 -26.08 -77.32
C GLU A 858 53.87 -24.74 -76.90
N SER A 859 52.61 -24.74 -76.44
CA SER A 859 51.92 -23.52 -76.02
C SER A 859 52.49 -22.96 -74.72
N LEU A 860 52.92 -23.80 -73.78
CA LEU A 860 53.57 -23.37 -72.54
C LEU A 860 54.99 -22.82 -72.78
N GLU A 861 55.76 -23.40 -73.71
CA GLU A 861 57.01 -22.79 -74.20
C GLU A 861 56.77 -21.41 -74.84
N LEU A 862 55.68 -21.24 -75.58
CA LEU A 862 55.34 -19.98 -76.25
C LEU A 862 55.04 -18.87 -75.22
N TYR A 863 54.23 -19.17 -74.19
CA TYR A 863 53.98 -18.23 -73.10
C TYR A 863 55.23 -17.92 -72.26
N LEU A 864 56.10 -18.89 -71.97
CA LEU A 864 57.36 -18.65 -71.24
C LEU A 864 58.30 -17.73 -72.03
N LYS A 865 58.43 -17.93 -73.34
CA LYS A 865 59.18 -17.04 -74.24
C LYS A 865 58.57 -15.64 -74.31
N GLN A 866 57.24 -15.52 -74.25
CA GLN A 866 56.54 -14.24 -74.23
C GLN A 866 56.71 -13.47 -72.91
N ALA A 867 56.98 -14.18 -71.80
CA ALA A 867 57.19 -13.60 -70.47
C ALA A 867 58.66 -13.28 -70.13
N ASN A 868 59.62 -13.54 -71.03
CA ASN A 868 61.07 -13.40 -70.80
C ASN A 868 61.61 -14.21 -69.59
N LEU A 869 60.94 -15.28 -69.19
CA LEU A 869 61.41 -16.16 -68.11
C LEU A 869 62.38 -17.21 -68.65
N PRO A 870 63.55 -17.42 -68.02
CA PRO A 870 64.56 -18.35 -68.53
C PRO A 870 64.09 -19.81 -68.38
N ILE A 871 63.99 -20.53 -69.50
CA ILE A 871 63.65 -21.96 -69.51
C ILE A 871 64.82 -22.75 -68.89
N PRO A 872 64.64 -23.45 -67.76
CA PRO A 872 65.72 -24.21 -67.14
C PRO A 872 66.05 -25.43 -68.00
N SER A 873 67.28 -25.52 -68.49
CA SER A 873 67.73 -26.64 -69.31
C SER A 873 67.77 -27.94 -68.49
N PRO A 874 67.16 -29.05 -68.96
CA PRO A 874 67.25 -30.34 -68.28
C PRO A 874 68.68 -30.87 -68.36
N THR A 875 69.44 -30.67 -67.28
CA THR A 875 70.84 -31.10 -67.20
C THR A 875 70.90 -32.61 -67.10
N GLY A 876 71.08 -33.27 -68.25
CA GLY A 876 71.03 -34.72 -68.35
C GLY A 876 72.20 -35.40 -67.64
N VAL A 877 71.89 -36.34 -66.76
CA VAL A 877 72.86 -37.32 -66.25
C VAL A 877 72.61 -38.64 -66.97
N LEU A 878 73.59 -39.04 -67.78
CA LEU A 878 73.66 -40.36 -68.42
C LEU A 878 73.65 -41.46 -67.32
N TRP A 879 73.28 -42.70 -67.59
CA TRP A 879 74.20 -43.70 -68.18
C TRP A 879 73.43 -44.77 -68.96
N ARG A 880 74.15 -45.43 -69.89
CA ARG A 880 73.55 -46.23 -70.97
C ARG A 880 73.25 -47.67 -70.58
N SER A 881 72.15 -48.17 -71.16
CA SER A 881 71.85 -49.59 -71.31
C SER A 881 72.79 -50.31 -72.28
N SER A 882 72.94 -51.62 -72.13
CA SER A 882 73.23 -52.57 -73.21
C SER A 882 72.39 -53.84 -72.99
N SER A 883 71.40 -54.26 -73.79
CA SER A 883 71.07 -54.14 -75.24
C SER A 883 71.46 -55.35 -76.10
N SER A 884 70.84 -56.51 -75.84
CA SER A 884 70.75 -57.65 -76.78
C SER A 884 69.71 -58.67 -76.28
N SER A 885 68.90 -59.37 -77.09
CA SER A 885 68.40 -59.15 -78.46
C SER A 885 67.45 -60.31 -78.82
N SER A 886 66.42 -60.06 -79.64
CA SER A 886 65.42 -61.05 -80.11
C SER A 886 64.47 -61.60 -79.00
N SER A 887 63.20 -61.96 -79.26
CA SER A 887 62.39 -61.91 -80.50
C SER A 887 60.90 -61.67 -80.17
N THR A 888 60.15 -61.13 -81.16
CA THR A 888 58.71 -61.39 -81.48
C THR A 888 57.68 -61.70 -80.38
N SER A 889 56.45 -61.16 -80.37
CA SER A 889 55.77 -60.08 -81.13
C SER A 889 54.31 -60.02 -80.67
N SER A 890 53.67 -58.83 -80.66
CA SER A 890 52.19 -58.59 -80.69
C SER A 890 51.27 -59.25 -79.63
N SER A 891 50.22 -58.60 -79.10
CA SER A 891 49.81 -57.19 -79.17
C SER A 891 48.65 -56.87 -78.21
N ARG A 892 48.70 -55.67 -77.62
CA ARG A 892 47.57 -54.79 -77.25
C ARG A 892 46.54 -55.29 -76.20
N THR A 893 46.68 -54.81 -74.97
CA THR A 893 45.87 -53.75 -74.29
C THR A 893 44.35 -53.90 -74.20
N TYR A 894 43.78 -53.38 -73.10
CA TYR A 894 42.34 -53.37 -72.74
C TYR A 894 41.74 -54.77 -72.44
N SER A 895 40.88 -54.95 -71.43
CA SER A 895 40.54 -54.03 -70.32
C SER A 895 39.93 -54.75 -69.11
N ALA A 896 40.28 -54.24 -67.92
CA ALA A 896 39.46 -54.15 -66.70
C ALA A 896 39.02 -55.43 -65.93
N SER A 897 39.15 -55.33 -64.59
CA SER A 897 38.27 -55.81 -63.51
C SER A 897 37.20 -56.89 -63.77
N SER A 898 36.98 -57.89 -62.92
CA SER A 898 37.49 -58.20 -61.56
C SER A 898 37.13 -59.68 -61.23
N SER A 899 37.43 -60.31 -60.08
CA SER A 899 37.59 -59.82 -58.71
C SER A 899 38.25 -60.85 -57.77
N SER A 900 38.35 -60.48 -56.48
CA SER A 900 38.19 -61.36 -55.31
C SER A 900 39.35 -62.25 -54.82
N ARG A 901 39.59 -62.09 -53.50
CA ARG A 901 40.13 -63.07 -52.52
C ARG A 901 41.65 -63.38 -52.58
N SER A 902 42.36 -63.46 -51.44
CA SER A 902 41.97 -63.11 -50.05
C SER A 902 43.17 -62.99 -49.09
N SER A 903 42.89 -62.45 -47.89
CA SER A 903 43.44 -62.86 -46.57
C SER A 903 44.93 -62.71 -46.23
N VAL A 904 45.19 -61.91 -45.18
CA VAL A 904 46.16 -62.18 -44.06
C VAL A 904 47.66 -62.10 -44.44
N SER A 905 48.53 -61.31 -43.76
CA SER A 905 48.67 -61.13 -42.31
C SER A 905 49.44 -59.87 -41.88
N GLN A 906 49.41 -59.59 -40.56
CA GLN A 906 50.47 -59.03 -39.70
C GLN A 906 51.13 -57.65 -39.98
N ARG A 907 50.75 -56.72 -39.09
CA ARG A 907 51.61 -56.02 -38.10
C ARG A 907 52.63 -54.94 -38.51
N GLU A 908 52.51 -53.85 -37.75
CA GLU A 908 53.57 -53.07 -37.09
C GLU A 908 54.35 -51.99 -37.88
N ALA A 909 53.81 -50.77 -37.73
CA ALA A 909 54.40 -49.74 -36.86
C ALA A 909 55.19 -48.58 -37.52
N LYS A 910 54.89 -47.38 -36.96
CA LYS A 910 55.75 -46.19 -36.79
C LYS A 910 56.25 -45.49 -38.08
N GLN A 911 56.45 -44.16 -38.10
CA GLN A 911 56.23 -43.11 -37.06
C GLN A 911 55.90 -41.75 -37.71
N LEU A 912 55.46 -40.76 -36.90
CA LEU A 912 55.61 -39.27 -36.95
C LEU A 912 56.10 -38.55 -38.24
N ALA A 913 55.92 -37.24 -38.51
CA ALA A 913 55.00 -36.14 -38.09
C ALA A 913 55.50 -34.73 -38.54
N LEU A 914 54.60 -33.75 -38.82
CA LEU A 914 54.76 -32.27 -38.77
C LEU A 914 55.49 -31.37 -39.84
N VAL A 915 54.95 -30.14 -39.99
CA VAL A 915 55.63 -28.81 -40.22
C VAL A 915 56.36 -28.49 -41.55
N THR A 916 55.76 -27.58 -42.36
CA THR A 916 56.02 -26.12 -42.52
C THR A 916 57.42 -25.53 -42.15
N VAL A 917 57.81 -24.25 -42.26
CA VAL A 917 57.32 -22.97 -42.88
C VAL A 917 58.60 -22.24 -43.37
N GLY A 918 58.66 -21.42 -44.43
CA GLY A 918 58.10 -20.05 -44.58
C GLY A 918 59.22 -18.99 -44.38
N ALA A 919 59.07 -17.71 -44.74
CA ALA A 919 57.90 -17.01 -45.30
C ALA A 919 58.33 -15.76 -46.15
N GLU A 920 58.09 -14.47 -45.81
CA GLU A 920 56.78 -13.77 -45.76
C GLU A 920 56.28 -13.30 -47.17
N ILE A 921 55.97 -12.06 -47.60
CA ILE A 921 55.79 -10.67 -47.08
C ILE A 921 54.90 -9.91 -48.14
N ASP A 922 54.20 -8.76 -48.01
CA ASP A 922 54.05 -7.67 -47.03
C ASP A 922 52.66 -6.92 -47.20
N GLU A 923 52.43 -5.87 -46.40
CA GLU A 923 51.52 -4.70 -46.53
C GLU A 923 49.98 -4.82 -46.68
N SER A 924 49.31 -4.58 -45.55
CA SER A 924 48.19 -3.61 -45.39
C SER A 924 46.73 -3.95 -45.77
N SER A 925 45.92 -4.39 -44.78
CA SER A 925 44.71 -3.65 -44.34
C SER A 925 44.06 -4.26 -43.07
N SER A 926 43.96 -3.42 -42.03
CA SER A 926 43.24 -3.51 -40.74
C SER A 926 41.94 -4.34 -40.66
N GLU A 927 41.45 -4.87 -39.53
CA GLU A 927 41.88 -5.00 -38.10
C GLU A 927 40.81 -5.88 -37.38
N ASP A 928 40.94 -6.25 -36.09
CA ASP A 928 41.66 -7.44 -35.59
C ASP A 928 40.86 -8.06 -34.39
N PRO A 929 41.13 -9.28 -33.88
CA PRO A 929 40.20 -10.00 -32.99
C PRO A 929 40.42 -9.88 -31.46
N SER A 930 41.01 -10.89 -30.79
CA SER A 930 40.84 -11.15 -29.34
C SER A 930 42.15 -11.05 -28.50
N PRO A 931 42.38 -11.73 -27.35
CA PRO A 931 42.59 -10.98 -26.09
C PRO A 931 43.96 -11.17 -25.37
N GLU A 932 44.11 -10.40 -24.27
CA GLU A 932 45.06 -10.51 -23.13
C GLU A 932 46.39 -9.70 -23.09
N LYS A 933 46.55 -9.01 -21.93
CA LYS A 933 47.80 -8.71 -21.17
C LYS A 933 48.84 -7.72 -21.74
N LEU A 934 49.10 -6.65 -20.96
CA LEU A 934 50.45 -6.27 -20.50
C LEU A 934 50.38 -5.37 -19.23
N SER A 935 51.50 -4.77 -18.78
CA SER A 935 51.73 -4.44 -17.36
C SER A 935 52.24 -3.02 -17.03
N ALA A 936 51.86 -2.57 -15.82
CA ALA A 936 52.56 -1.65 -14.89
C ALA A 936 52.82 -0.17 -15.26
N VAL A 937 52.50 0.73 -14.32
CA VAL A 937 53.43 1.65 -13.62
C VAL A 937 52.69 2.33 -12.45
N ALA A 938 53.41 2.97 -11.51
CA ALA A 938 53.01 3.13 -10.10
C ALA A 938 52.54 4.54 -9.66
N MET A 939 52.14 4.60 -8.36
CA MET A 939 52.17 5.72 -7.40
C MET A 939 50.83 6.40 -6.99
N SER A 940 50.66 6.50 -5.66
CA SER A 940 49.78 7.43 -4.89
C SER A 940 48.25 7.39 -5.11
N SER A 941 47.40 7.46 -4.07
CA SER A 941 47.64 7.43 -2.61
C SER A 941 46.34 7.23 -1.81
N SER A 942 46.40 6.45 -0.71
CA SER A 942 45.65 6.62 0.56
C SER A 942 44.10 6.87 0.54
N SER A 943 43.23 6.13 1.26
CA SER A 943 43.44 5.44 2.55
C SER A 943 42.46 4.28 2.83
N ARG A 944 43.00 3.21 3.44
CA ARG A 944 42.49 2.39 4.59
C ARG A 944 40.97 2.13 4.74
N SER A 945 40.46 0.89 4.78
CA SER A 945 40.77 -0.27 5.68
C SER A 945 40.28 -0.07 7.13
N SER A 946 39.76 -1.06 7.88
CA SER A 946 39.58 -2.52 7.65
C SER A 946 38.62 -3.14 8.70
N CYS A 947 38.45 -4.47 8.67
CA CYS A 947 37.91 -5.35 9.74
C CYS A 947 38.46 -5.01 11.15
N SER A 948 37.88 -5.45 12.28
CA SER A 948 37.27 -6.77 12.56
C SER A 948 36.48 -6.84 13.89
N ASP A 949 35.60 -7.85 13.98
CA ASP A 949 35.24 -8.67 15.16
C ASP A 949 34.62 -8.13 16.48
N SER A 950 33.67 -8.95 16.96
CA SER A 950 33.42 -9.37 18.36
C SER A 950 32.55 -8.55 19.35
N SER A 951 31.71 -9.34 20.05
CA SER A 951 31.22 -9.22 21.44
C SER A 951 30.32 -8.06 21.92
N GLU A 952 29.13 -8.48 22.39
CA GLU A 952 28.48 -8.15 23.67
C GLU A 952 27.92 -6.73 23.99
N ALA A 953 26.57 -6.74 24.07
CA ALA A 953 25.79 -6.39 25.27
C ALA A 953 25.33 -4.93 25.58
N ARG A 954 24.04 -4.88 25.98
CA ARG A 954 23.40 -4.00 26.98
C ARG A 954 23.18 -2.48 26.69
N SER A 955 21.91 -2.22 26.36
CA SER A 955 20.95 -1.46 27.20
C SER A 955 20.87 0.08 27.20
N LYS A 956 19.62 0.53 27.01
CA LYS A 956 18.87 1.60 27.74
C LYS A 956 18.93 3.08 27.29
N ARG A 957 17.78 3.49 26.72
CA ARG A 957 16.85 4.56 27.17
C ARG A 957 17.10 6.03 26.81
N VAL A 958 15.97 6.78 26.87
CA VAL A 958 15.75 8.24 26.83
C VAL A 958 15.97 8.86 25.42
N ALA A 959 15.00 9.42 24.68
CA ALA A 959 13.61 9.93 24.87
C ALA A 959 13.44 11.44 25.11
N SER A 960 13.11 12.17 24.03
CA SER A 960 12.25 13.37 23.95
C SER A 960 11.75 13.44 22.49
N VAL A 961 10.50 13.65 22.08
CA VAL A 961 9.32 14.42 22.59
C VAL A 961 9.31 15.89 22.17
N ARG A 962 8.17 16.26 21.52
CA ARG A 962 7.52 17.58 21.31
C ARG A 962 7.71 18.42 20.02
N THR A 963 6.68 18.30 19.16
CA THR A 963 5.75 19.37 18.65
C THR A 963 6.13 20.40 17.56
N GLN A 964 5.45 20.23 16.41
CA GLN A 964 4.48 21.18 15.78
C GLN A 964 4.93 22.49 15.10
N SER A 965 5.00 22.41 13.76
CA SER A 965 4.06 23.03 12.79
C SER A 965 4.06 24.53 12.45
N THR A 966 3.49 24.81 11.27
CA THR A 966 2.96 26.10 10.75
C THR A 966 3.96 27.23 10.46
N SER A 967 3.83 28.03 9.39
CA SER A 967 2.95 27.95 8.20
C SER A 967 3.35 28.99 7.12
N SER A 968 2.69 28.90 5.96
CA SER A 968 2.25 30.05 5.13
C SER A 968 3.24 30.82 4.23
N SER A 969 3.03 30.62 2.92
CA SER A 969 2.38 31.62 2.02
C SER A 969 3.20 32.38 0.96
N ASP A 970 2.45 32.66 -0.11
CA ASP A 970 2.58 33.62 -1.22
C ASP A 970 3.79 33.48 -2.19
N LEU A 971 3.65 33.34 -3.52
CA LEU A 971 2.69 33.79 -4.56
C LEU A 971 2.97 35.19 -5.13
N VAL A 972 3.40 35.25 -6.41
CA VAL A 972 3.07 36.28 -7.44
C VAL A 972 3.68 35.91 -8.81
N ILE A 973 3.09 36.43 -9.89
CA ILE A 973 3.22 36.00 -11.30
C ILE A 973 4.22 36.85 -12.13
N ILE A 974 4.90 36.21 -13.11
CA ILE A 974 5.35 36.77 -14.41
C ILE A 974 5.72 35.59 -15.35
N GLY A 975 5.62 35.66 -16.70
CA GLY A 975 5.00 36.68 -17.57
C GLY A 975 5.42 36.54 -19.05
N SER A 976 4.45 36.50 -19.99
CA SER A 976 4.59 36.40 -21.48
C SER A 976 5.18 35.08 -22.06
N GLY A 977 4.83 34.61 -23.26
CA GLY A 977 3.75 35.00 -24.20
C GLY A 977 3.89 34.35 -25.62
N HIS A 978 2.82 34.37 -26.44
CA HIS A 978 2.74 33.93 -27.87
C HIS A 978 2.86 32.40 -28.13
N SER A 979 2.30 31.76 -29.20
CA SER A 979 1.43 32.24 -30.32
C SER A 979 0.73 31.10 -31.12
N VAL A 980 -0.61 31.15 -31.22
CA VAL A 980 -1.49 30.92 -32.42
C VAL A 980 -1.54 29.50 -33.09
N ILE A 981 -2.62 29.27 -33.89
CA ILE A 981 -2.95 28.12 -34.78
C ILE A 981 -3.43 26.86 -34.05
N SER A 982 -4.54 26.16 -34.35
CA SER A 982 -5.89 26.40 -34.91
C SER A 982 -6.35 25.11 -35.63
N GLU A 983 -7.58 24.66 -35.37
CA GLU A 983 -8.36 23.74 -36.22
C GLU A 983 -7.67 22.46 -36.76
N HIS A 984 -7.94 21.32 -36.11
CA HIS A 984 -9.04 20.49 -36.63
C HIS A 984 -9.73 19.64 -35.53
#